data_AF-A0A8C3AZW3-F1
#
_entry.id   AF-A0A8C3AZW3-F1
#
_cell.length_a   1.000
_cell.length_b   1.000
_cell.length_c   1.000
_cell.angle_alpha   90.00
_cell.angle_beta   90.00
_cell.angle_gamma   90.00
#
_symmetry.space_group_name_H-M   'P 1'
#
loop_
_entity.id
_entity.type
_entity.pdbx_description
1 polymer ?
#
loop_
_entity_poly.entity_id
_entity_poly.type
_entity_poly.pdbx_seq_one_letter_code
_entity_poly.pdbx_strand_id
1 'polypeptide(L)'
;MRRTRSSRSKTQAAQEAEEVLSKTVWQWKGDEGQWEPYSPADCILLDSAVSSGNTSVTLSRGPGTSYEVDLKKMVQINPVTKYQRKIRSQTVKPECLNAAGDMAAQNEMPVQLEEDETEKHPAAKRKRVQSKSQAKTEKVPKEEIKCDEVVRTVVMKGKAPVDSECKAKLGKAYVYSSGNDVYDVMLNQTNLQFNNNKYYLIQLLEDDSSKAYSVWSRWGRVGKVGQSSLTACGGDLLKAKDIFKKKFLDKTKNEWEHRASFEKVAGKYDMVFMDYSTSEKKESQTTVDATPDKRTSQLDAKIQSLLELICDIKAMEECVLEMKFDTRKAPLGKLTTEQIRAGYTALKKIEECLKKKGNSRELLEACNQFYTRIPHDFGLKTPPVIHTEDELKEKISLLEALSDIQIAVKMVQSSKDGDEHPLDRQYSSLHCQMQPLDSSSHEYTVVEKYLQSTHATTHHNFTMTVLDIFSVDREGERNNFLSQMHNRTLLWHGSRMSNWVGILSQGLRVAPPEAPVTGYMFGKGIYFADMSSKSANYCFAGQNNNVGLLLLSEVALGDCNELLDADYEANNLPAGKHSTKGLGKTGPNPKNSVDLDGVTVPMGPAVQTGVGKNSGYSLLYNEFIVYNPAQTRMRYLLRIKFNYSSLW
;
A
#
# COMPACT_ATOMS: atom_id res chain seq x y z
N MET A 1 -47.76 53.64 -49.27
CA MET A 1 -49.12 53.95 -48.76
C MET A 1 -49.20 53.52 -47.29
N ARG A 2 -50.08 54.14 -46.46
CA ARG A 2 -50.63 53.71 -45.14
C ARG A 2 -49.65 53.07 -44.10
N ARG A 3 -49.38 53.69 -42.94
CA ARG A 3 -50.18 53.72 -41.66
C ARG A 3 -50.22 52.32 -40.96
N THR A 4 -50.06 52.13 -39.63
CA THR A 4 -50.01 53.07 -38.47
C THR A 4 -49.30 52.49 -37.20
N ARG A 5 -49.24 53.28 -36.11
CA ARG A 5 -48.67 53.00 -34.75
C ARG A 5 -49.52 52.06 -33.84
N SER A 6 -48.92 51.71 -32.67
CA SER A 6 -49.54 51.37 -31.35
C SER A 6 -49.73 49.87 -31.04
N SER A 7 -49.70 49.33 -29.79
CA SER A 7 -49.64 49.90 -28.41
C SER A 7 -48.92 48.97 -27.39
N ARG A 8 -48.75 49.41 -26.12
CA ARG A 8 -48.24 48.62 -24.96
C ARG A 8 -49.29 47.69 -24.30
N SER A 9 -48.87 46.48 -23.91
CA SER A 9 -49.01 45.85 -22.55
C SER A 9 -48.47 44.41 -22.64
N LYS A 10 -47.46 43.94 -21.89
CA LYS A 10 -47.34 43.70 -20.44
C LYS A 10 -48.32 42.66 -19.87
N THR A 11 -47.76 41.51 -19.47
CA THR A 11 -48.30 40.44 -18.60
C THR A 11 -49.58 39.72 -19.03
N GLN A 12 -49.42 38.44 -19.38
CA GLN A 12 -50.44 37.41 -19.24
C GLN A 12 -49.75 36.12 -18.77
N ALA A 13 -50.38 35.38 -17.86
CA ALA A 13 -49.89 34.10 -17.35
C ALA A 13 -50.89 33.00 -17.71
N ALA A 14 -50.37 31.86 -18.14
CA ALA A 14 -51.09 30.60 -18.30
C ALA A 14 -50.09 29.47 -18.05
N GLN A 15 -50.56 28.32 -17.56
CA GLN A 15 -49.69 27.24 -17.11
C GLN A 15 -49.44 26.23 -18.24
N GLU A 16 -48.17 25.91 -18.47
CA GLU A 16 -47.77 24.58 -18.94
C GLU A 16 -46.94 23.96 -17.81
N ALA A 17 -47.25 22.73 -17.43
CA ALA A 17 -46.57 22.01 -16.36
C ALA A 17 -45.66 20.95 -16.97
N GLU A 18 -44.34 21.13 -16.88
CA GLU A 18 -43.40 20.07 -17.25
C GLU A 18 -43.45 18.95 -16.22
N GLU A 19 -43.93 17.78 -16.65
CA GLU A 19 -44.02 16.60 -15.82
C GLU A 19 -42.61 15.95 -15.69
N VAL A 20 -41.94 16.23 -14.56
CA VAL A 20 -40.54 15.81 -14.34
C VAL A 20 -40.45 14.28 -14.21
N LEU A 21 -40.10 13.63 -15.31
CA LEU A 21 -39.90 12.17 -15.41
C LEU A 21 -38.85 11.67 -14.40
N SER A 22 -39.33 11.11 -13.28
CA SER A 22 -38.48 10.39 -12.33
C SER A 22 -38.03 9.05 -12.90
N LYS A 23 -36.76 8.66 -12.69
CA LYS A 23 -36.20 7.45 -13.29
C LYS A 23 -36.03 6.34 -12.25
N THR A 24 -36.64 5.19 -12.50
CA THR A 24 -36.39 3.97 -11.72
C THR A 24 -35.03 3.39 -12.06
N VAL A 25 -34.28 2.96 -11.04
CA VAL A 25 -33.05 2.20 -11.19
C VAL A 25 -33.20 0.88 -10.46
N TRP A 26 -33.00 -0.23 -11.18
CA TRP A 26 -33.01 -1.57 -10.59
C TRP A 26 -31.60 -1.97 -10.13
N GLN A 27 -31.53 -2.62 -8.97
CA GLN A 27 -30.29 -3.11 -8.37
C GLN A 27 -30.46 -4.51 -7.81
N TRP A 28 -29.36 -5.24 -7.67
CA TRP A 28 -29.29 -6.57 -7.06
C TRP A 28 -28.19 -6.63 -5.99
N LYS A 29 -28.39 -7.47 -4.97
CA LYS A 29 -27.47 -7.56 -3.84
C LYS A 29 -26.30 -8.49 -4.14
N GLY A 30 -25.08 -7.95 -4.15
CA GLY A 30 -23.83 -8.67 -4.30
C GLY A 30 -23.51 -9.58 -3.12
N ASP A 31 -22.55 -10.49 -3.32
CA ASP A 31 -22.17 -11.49 -2.30
C ASP A 31 -21.48 -10.83 -1.08
N GLU A 32 -20.76 -9.71 -1.31
CA GLU A 32 -20.21 -8.81 -0.27
C GLU A 32 -21.28 -7.86 0.33
N GLY A 33 -22.56 -8.08 0.02
CA GLY A 33 -23.69 -7.36 0.60
C GLY A 33 -24.01 -5.98 -0.01
N GLN A 34 -23.20 -5.49 -0.95
CA GLN A 34 -23.42 -4.24 -1.67
C GLN A 34 -24.59 -4.34 -2.66
N TRP A 35 -25.08 -3.20 -3.18
CA TRP A 35 -26.12 -3.16 -4.22
C TRP A 35 -25.53 -2.74 -5.57
N GLU A 36 -25.44 -3.68 -6.50
CA GLU A 36 -24.97 -3.45 -7.87
C GLU A 36 -26.15 -3.10 -8.81
N PRO A 37 -26.02 -2.11 -9.71
CA PRO A 37 -27.07 -1.81 -10.69
C PRO A 37 -27.19 -2.91 -11.77
N TYR A 38 -28.40 -3.07 -12.29
CA TYR A 38 -28.62 -3.75 -13.56
C TYR A 38 -28.18 -2.89 -14.75
N SER A 39 -28.00 -3.47 -15.94
CA SER A 39 -27.68 -2.67 -17.12
C SER A 39 -28.87 -1.79 -17.53
N PRO A 40 -28.67 -0.67 -18.24
CA PRO A 40 -29.78 0.18 -18.68
C PRO A 40 -30.84 -0.56 -19.52
N ALA A 41 -30.44 -1.58 -20.28
CA ALA A 41 -31.36 -2.43 -21.03
C ALA A 41 -32.15 -3.39 -20.13
N ASP A 42 -31.49 -4.01 -19.14
CA ASP A 42 -32.15 -4.86 -18.14
C ASP A 42 -33.16 -4.07 -17.30
N CYS A 43 -32.82 -2.83 -16.90
CA CYS A 43 -33.75 -1.94 -16.18
C CYS A 43 -35.03 -1.68 -16.99
N ILE A 44 -34.93 -1.38 -18.28
CA ILE A 44 -36.09 -1.16 -19.16
C ILE A 44 -36.96 -2.42 -19.25
N LEU A 45 -36.35 -3.61 -19.31
CA LEU A 45 -37.09 -4.88 -19.31
C LEU A 45 -37.81 -5.13 -17.96
N LEU A 46 -37.17 -4.80 -16.84
CA LEU A 46 -37.77 -4.93 -15.50
C LEU A 46 -38.91 -3.94 -15.27
N ASP A 47 -38.72 -2.67 -15.65
CA ASP A 47 -39.77 -1.63 -15.58
C ASP A 47 -40.97 -2.03 -16.47
N SER A 48 -40.74 -2.40 -17.73
CA SER A 48 -41.79 -2.85 -18.65
C SER A 48 -42.54 -4.08 -18.14
N ALA A 49 -41.87 -4.99 -17.44
CA ALA A 49 -42.48 -6.17 -16.84
C ALA A 49 -43.35 -5.83 -15.62
N VAL A 50 -42.88 -4.96 -14.74
CA VAL A 50 -43.67 -4.47 -13.59
C VAL A 50 -44.90 -3.68 -14.07
N SER A 51 -44.75 -2.78 -15.04
CA SER A 51 -45.90 -2.05 -15.64
C SER A 51 -46.90 -2.97 -16.34
N SER A 52 -46.45 -4.13 -16.83
CA SER A 52 -47.31 -5.14 -17.46
C SER A 52 -47.87 -6.19 -16.48
N GLY A 53 -47.56 -6.07 -15.18
CA GLY A 53 -47.98 -7.03 -14.15
C GLY A 53 -47.32 -8.42 -14.23
N ASN A 54 -46.26 -8.57 -15.01
CA ASN A 54 -45.54 -9.83 -15.18
C ASN A 54 -44.85 -10.24 -13.87
N THR A 55 -44.92 -11.53 -13.52
CA THR A 55 -44.38 -12.03 -12.25
C THR A 55 -42.93 -12.46 -12.32
N SER A 56 -42.40 -12.69 -13.52
CA SER A 56 -40.99 -13.00 -13.73
C SER A 56 -40.47 -12.52 -15.09
N VAL A 57 -39.14 -12.37 -15.20
CA VAL A 57 -38.41 -11.89 -16.39
C VAL A 57 -37.13 -12.71 -16.55
N THR A 58 -36.74 -13.08 -17.77
CA THR A 58 -35.41 -13.66 -18.03
C THR A 58 -34.48 -12.61 -18.61
N LEU A 59 -33.38 -12.31 -17.90
CA LEU A 59 -32.33 -11.39 -18.32
C LEU A 59 -31.14 -12.18 -18.87
N SER A 60 -30.42 -11.66 -19.88
CA SER A 60 -29.34 -12.38 -20.59
C SER A 60 -28.04 -11.57 -20.67
N ARG A 61 -27.07 -11.90 -19.81
CA ARG A 61 -25.74 -11.27 -19.78
C ARG A 61 -24.77 -11.99 -20.72
N GLY A 62 -25.05 -11.88 -22.02
CA GLY A 62 -24.18 -12.40 -23.08
C GLY A 62 -24.19 -13.93 -23.22
N PRO A 63 -23.23 -14.51 -23.98
CA PRO A 63 -23.25 -15.93 -24.34
C PRO A 63 -23.23 -16.86 -23.11
N GLY A 64 -24.31 -17.61 -22.91
CA GLY A 64 -24.38 -18.68 -21.90
C GLY A 64 -24.72 -18.26 -20.46
N THR A 65 -24.99 -16.98 -20.18
CA THR A 65 -25.34 -16.52 -18.81
C THR A 65 -26.68 -15.79 -18.77
N SER A 66 -27.75 -16.52 -18.48
CA SER A 66 -29.08 -15.96 -18.20
C SER A 66 -29.44 -16.04 -16.71
N TYR A 67 -30.35 -15.17 -16.27
CA TYR A 67 -30.91 -15.12 -14.91
C TYR A 67 -32.43 -14.97 -14.98
N GLU A 68 -33.15 -15.69 -14.12
CA GLU A 68 -34.60 -15.58 -13.96
C GLU A 68 -34.89 -14.67 -12.77
N VAL A 69 -35.56 -13.54 -13.00
CA VAL A 69 -35.96 -12.58 -11.96
C VAL A 69 -37.40 -12.84 -11.57
N ASP A 70 -37.64 -13.13 -10.29
CA ASP A 70 -38.97 -13.23 -9.68
C ASP A 70 -39.33 -11.87 -9.06
N LEU A 71 -40.26 -11.16 -9.72
CA LEU A 71 -40.71 -9.83 -9.32
C LEU A 71 -41.68 -9.85 -8.13
N LYS A 72 -42.28 -11.01 -7.80
CA LYS A 72 -43.11 -11.18 -6.59
C LYS A 72 -42.28 -11.42 -5.34
N LYS A 73 -41.17 -12.17 -5.45
CA LYS A 73 -40.23 -12.46 -4.35
C LYS A 73 -39.08 -11.45 -4.25
N MET A 74 -38.92 -10.57 -5.24
CA MET A 74 -37.82 -9.62 -5.35
C MET A 74 -36.45 -10.31 -5.25
N VAL A 75 -36.26 -11.35 -6.07
CA VAL A 75 -34.97 -12.06 -6.23
C VAL A 75 -34.65 -12.31 -7.71
N GLN A 76 -33.36 -12.30 -8.05
CA GLN A 76 -32.85 -12.99 -9.24
C GLN A 76 -32.36 -14.39 -8.87
N ILE A 77 -32.54 -15.34 -9.78
CA ILE A 77 -32.26 -16.75 -9.62
C ILE A 77 -31.36 -17.17 -10.78
N ASN A 78 -30.23 -17.82 -10.48
CA ASN A 78 -29.44 -18.46 -11.53
C ASN A 78 -30.11 -19.80 -11.93
N PRO A 79 -30.47 -20.01 -13.20
CA PRO A 79 -31.25 -21.18 -13.60
C PRO A 79 -30.47 -22.50 -13.48
N VAL A 80 -29.13 -22.46 -13.49
CA VAL A 80 -28.25 -23.64 -13.39
C VAL A 80 -27.96 -23.98 -11.93
N THR A 81 -27.52 -23.02 -11.12
CA THR A 81 -27.10 -23.26 -9.72
C THR A 81 -28.23 -23.11 -8.70
N LYS A 82 -29.40 -22.59 -9.12
CA LYS A 82 -30.55 -22.21 -8.27
C LYS A 82 -30.24 -21.19 -7.17
N TYR A 83 -29.04 -20.62 -7.16
CA TYR A 83 -28.63 -19.57 -6.22
C TYR A 83 -29.46 -18.30 -6.44
N GLN A 84 -29.88 -17.66 -5.34
CA GLN A 84 -30.78 -16.50 -5.36
C GLN A 84 -30.11 -15.27 -4.74
N ARG A 85 -30.26 -14.11 -5.37
CA ARG A 85 -29.82 -12.81 -4.83
C ARG A 85 -31.00 -11.83 -4.80
N LYS A 86 -31.15 -11.08 -3.71
CA LYS A 86 -32.22 -10.07 -3.56
C LYS A 86 -32.09 -8.96 -4.61
N ILE A 87 -33.22 -8.40 -5.04
CA ILE A 87 -33.28 -7.23 -5.92
C ILE A 87 -34.08 -6.09 -5.28
N ARG A 88 -33.88 -4.86 -5.78
CA ARG A 88 -34.69 -3.69 -5.42
C ARG A 88 -34.83 -2.75 -6.61
N SER A 89 -35.92 -2.00 -6.66
CA SER A 89 -36.06 -0.79 -7.45
C SER A 89 -35.85 0.44 -6.54
N GLN A 90 -35.27 1.50 -7.08
CA GLN A 90 -35.16 2.79 -6.41
C GLN A 90 -35.45 3.92 -7.42
N THR A 91 -36.44 4.76 -7.11
CA THR A 91 -36.75 5.94 -7.92
C THR A 91 -35.78 7.07 -7.61
N VAL A 92 -35.15 7.65 -8.63
CA VAL A 92 -34.16 8.71 -8.50
C VAL A 92 -34.66 9.97 -9.22
N LYS A 93 -34.54 11.14 -8.59
CA LYS A 93 -34.84 12.44 -9.20
C LYS A 93 -33.70 12.88 -10.15
N PRO A 94 -33.97 13.61 -11.24
CA PRO A 94 -32.97 13.81 -12.31
C PRO A 94 -31.71 14.61 -11.97
N GLU A 95 -31.65 15.30 -10.84
CA GLU A 95 -30.56 16.24 -10.52
C GLU A 95 -29.23 15.56 -10.11
N CYS A 96 -29.26 14.27 -9.73
CA CYS A 96 -28.08 13.53 -9.27
C CYS A 96 -27.29 12.80 -10.37
N LEU A 97 -27.20 13.35 -11.59
CA LEU A 97 -26.46 12.72 -12.71
C LEU A 97 -25.50 13.63 -13.50
N ASN A 98 -25.40 14.93 -13.21
CA ASN A 98 -24.53 15.86 -13.94
C ASN A 98 -23.80 16.89 -13.06
N ALA A 99 -23.25 16.47 -11.91
CA ALA A 99 -22.20 17.21 -11.21
C ALA A 99 -21.42 16.28 -10.25
N ALA A 100 -20.16 16.00 -10.57
CA ALA A 100 -19.23 15.28 -9.69
C ALA A 100 -17.85 15.99 -9.71
N GLY A 101 -17.88 17.30 -9.41
CA GLY A 101 -16.72 18.16 -9.28
C GLY A 101 -16.95 19.21 -8.18
N ASP A 102 -15.95 19.35 -7.31
CA ASP A 102 -15.71 20.41 -6.33
C ASP A 102 -16.83 20.87 -5.35
N MET A 103 -16.67 20.41 -4.11
CA MET A 103 -16.74 21.17 -2.82
C MET A 103 -17.85 22.21 -2.57
N ALA A 104 -18.62 22.06 -1.48
CA ALA A 104 -18.34 22.76 -0.18
C ALA A 104 -19.53 22.78 0.82
N ALA A 105 -19.16 22.90 2.11
CA ALA A 105 -19.83 23.62 3.23
C ALA A 105 -21.37 23.58 3.46
N GLN A 106 -21.72 23.02 4.63
CA GLN A 106 -22.68 23.53 5.64
C GLN A 106 -23.89 24.40 5.24
N ASN A 107 -25.08 23.82 5.37
CA ASN A 107 -26.20 24.24 6.23
C ASN A 107 -27.17 23.01 6.32
N GLU A 108 -28.16 22.87 7.20
CA GLU A 108 -28.93 23.78 8.09
C GLU A 108 -29.15 23.16 9.50
N MET A 109 -29.77 23.91 10.42
CA MET A 109 -30.49 23.35 11.59
C MET A 109 -32.04 23.35 11.33
N PRO A 110 -32.93 23.06 12.30
CA PRO A 110 -33.61 21.77 12.31
C PRO A 110 -35.14 21.88 12.12
N VAL A 111 -35.80 20.76 11.80
CA VAL A 111 -37.27 20.64 11.86
C VAL A 111 -37.65 19.41 12.68
N GLN A 112 -38.64 19.59 13.56
CA GLN A 112 -39.16 18.60 14.51
C GLN A 112 -40.33 17.80 13.90
N LEU A 113 -40.77 16.76 14.61
CA LEU A 113 -42.14 16.21 14.75
C LEU A 113 -41.96 14.80 15.36
N GLU A 114 -41.98 14.65 16.69
CA GLU A 114 -43.17 14.53 17.58
C GLU A 114 -43.57 13.06 17.83
N GLU A 115 -43.94 12.75 19.08
CA GLU A 115 -44.27 11.41 19.59
C GLU A 115 -45.74 11.35 20.03
N ASP A 116 -46.36 10.17 19.92
CA ASP A 116 -47.40 9.63 20.82
C ASP A 116 -47.37 8.09 20.65
N GLU A 117 -47.23 7.27 21.69
CA GLU A 117 -48.22 6.87 22.72
C GLU A 117 -49.41 6.04 22.20
N THR A 118 -49.93 5.02 22.91
CA THR A 118 -49.32 3.94 23.74
C THR A 118 -50.28 2.74 23.70
N GLU A 119 -49.85 1.54 24.14
CA GLU A 119 -50.67 0.79 25.11
C GLU A 119 -49.83 -0.20 25.96
N LYS A 120 -50.41 -0.70 27.06
CA LYS A 120 -49.65 -1.05 28.28
C LYS A 120 -50.02 -2.40 28.94
N HIS A 121 -49.01 -3.28 29.08
CA HIS A 121 -48.79 -4.14 30.27
C HIS A 121 -49.88 -5.21 30.61
N PRO A 122 -49.80 -6.02 31.72
CA PRO A 122 -48.80 -6.11 32.80
C PRO A 122 -48.25 -7.52 33.10
N ALA A 123 -47.43 -7.64 34.16
CA ALA A 123 -46.91 -8.90 34.70
C ALA A 123 -47.02 -8.98 36.25
N ALA A 124 -47.33 -10.16 36.81
CA ALA A 124 -47.49 -10.40 38.26
C ALA A 124 -46.97 -11.77 38.73
N LYS A 125 -46.88 -12.02 40.05
CA LYS A 125 -46.10 -13.10 40.73
C LYS A 125 -46.96 -13.79 41.84
N ARG A 126 -46.73 -15.01 42.36
CA ARG A 126 -45.59 -15.98 42.40
C ARG A 126 -46.11 -17.43 42.06
N LYS A 127 -46.08 -18.58 42.78
CA LYS A 127 -45.53 -19.06 44.09
C LYS A 127 -45.52 -20.63 44.20
N ARG A 128 -44.36 -21.31 44.12
CA ARG A 128 -44.13 -22.80 44.30
C ARG A 128 -44.78 -23.71 43.20
N VAL A 129 -44.39 -24.98 42.98
CA VAL A 129 -43.70 -26.03 43.78
C VAL A 129 -42.41 -26.55 43.11
N GLN A 130 -41.57 -27.31 43.84
CA GLN A 130 -40.31 -27.91 43.39
C GLN A 130 -40.48 -29.26 42.66
N SER A 131 -39.63 -29.53 41.68
CA SER A 131 -39.17 -30.89 41.32
C SER A 131 -37.69 -30.84 40.91
N LYS A 132 -36.94 -31.94 41.13
CA LYS A 132 -35.53 -32.06 40.77
C LYS A 132 -35.37 -33.02 39.58
N SER A 133 -34.67 -32.60 38.55
CA SER A 133 -33.92 -33.48 37.65
C SER A 133 -32.74 -32.73 37.05
N GLN A 134 -31.61 -33.41 36.85
CA GLN A 134 -30.40 -32.84 36.26
C GLN A 134 -30.39 -33.12 34.76
N ALA A 135 -30.12 -32.10 33.94
CA ALA A 135 -29.82 -32.24 32.51
C ALA A 135 -28.65 -31.32 32.14
N LYS A 136 -27.84 -31.75 31.17
CA LYS A 136 -26.58 -31.09 30.79
C LYS A 136 -26.84 -29.80 30.02
N THR A 137 -26.01 -28.78 30.23
CA THR A 137 -25.99 -27.58 29.40
C THR A 137 -24.98 -27.75 28.26
N GLU A 138 -25.42 -28.21 27.09
CA GLU A 138 -24.61 -28.12 25.88
C GLU A 138 -24.64 -26.68 25.36
N LYS A 139 -23.49 -26.00 25.38
CA LYS A 139 -23.30 -24.74 24.65
C LYS A 139 -22.86 -25.07 23.24
N VAL A 140 -23.71 -24.74 22.26
CA VAL A 140 -23.30 -24.67 20.85
C VAL A 140 -22.18 -23.63 20.73
N PRO A 141 -20.97 -23.98 20.25
CA PRO A 141 -19.94 -23.00 20.00
C PRO A 141 -20.38 -22.05 18.88
N LYS A 142 -20.11 -20.76 19.03
CA LYS A 142 -20.03 -19.88 17.86
C LYS A 142 -18.74 -20.22 17.13
N GLU A 143 -18.83 -20.51 15.84
CA GLU A 143 -17.64 -20.61 15.00
C GLU A 143 -17.08 -19.20 14.77
N GLU A 144 -16.16 -18.79 15.64
CA GLU A 144 -15.26 -17.68 15.35
C GLU A 144 -14.39 -18.09 14.16
N ILE A 145 -14.41 -17.29 13.09
CA ILE A 145 -13.54 -17.50 11.93
C ILE A 145 -12.12 -17.16 12.37
N LYS A 146 -11.41 -18.14 12.91
CA LYS A 146 -9.96 -18.07 13.07
C LYS A 146 -9.34 -17.87 11.70
N CYS A 147 -8.70 -16.72 11.52
CA CYS A 147 -7.59 -16.66 10.59
C CYS A 147 -6.49 -17.52 11.21
N ASP A 148 -6.11 -18.62 10.55
CA ASP A 148 -4.99 -19.44 11.00
C ASP A 148 -3.72 -18.58 11.00
N GLU A 149 -3.18 -18.31 12.19
CA GLU A 149 -1.87 -17.68 12.36
C GLU A 149 -0.80 -18.62 11.81
N VAL A 150 -0.39 -18.40 10.55
CA VAL A 150 0.75 -19.11 9.97
C VAL A 150 1.90 -18.14 9.72
N VAL A 151 2.45 -17.63 10.83
CA VAL A 151 3.83 -17.14 10.87
C VAL A 151 4.73 -18.33 10.54
N ARG A 152 4.97 -18.56 9.24
CA ARG A 152 5.86 -19.62 8.76
C ARG A 152 7.30 -19.22 9.05
N THR A 153 7.75 -19.43 10.29
CA THR A 153 9.17 -19.43 10.64
C THR A 153 9.86 -20.41 9.72
N VAL A 154 10.57 -19.87 8.72
CA VAL A 154 11.10 -20.67 7.61
C VAL A 154 12.29 -21.48 8.13
N VAL A 155 12.09 -22.80 8.27
CA VAL A 155 13.14 -23.73 8.74
C VAL A 155 14.27 -23.79 7.72
N MET A 156 15.32 -23.01 7.96
CA MET A 156 16.51 -22.93 7.12
C MET A 156 17.45 -24.10 7.42
N LYS A 157 17.52 -25.06 6.50
CA LYS A 157 18.62 -26.03 6.39
C LYS A 157 19.29 -25.85 5.03
N GLY A 158 20.58 -25.51 5.03
CA GLY A 158 21.35 -25.21 3.82
C GLY A 158 21.24 -23.75 3.36
N LYS A 159 21.75 -23.45 2.15
CA LYS A 159 21.81 -22.08 1.59
C LYS A 159 20.48 -21.51 1.12
N ALA A 160 19.44 -22.34 1.02
CA ALA A 160 18.07 -21.92 0.72
C ALA A 160 17.08 -22.84 1.46
N PRO A 161 15.88 -22.35 1.80
CA PRO A 161 14.92 -23.10 2.59
C PRO A 161 14.14 -24.11 1.74
N VAL A 162 13.87 -25.29 2.30
CA VAL A 162 12.96 -26.27 1.68
C VAL A 162 11.54 -25.69 1.65
N ASP A 163 10.87 -25.80 0.52
CA ASP A 163 9.48 -25.35 0.36
C ASP A 163 8.56 -25.94 1.43
N SER A 164 7.87 -25.08 2.17
CA SER A 164 6.97 -25.47 3.27
C SER A 164 5.75 -26.31 2.82
N GLU A 165 5.41 -26.31 1.53
CA GLU A 165 4.42 -27.23 0.98
C GLU A 165 4.97 -28.65 0.72
N CYS A 166 6.29 -28.86 0.75
CA CYS A 166 6.94 -30.16 0.58
C CYS A 166 6.93 -30.99 1.89
N LYS A 167 5.73 -31.23 2.45
CA LYS A 167 5.51 -31.85 3.78
C LYS A 167 6.21 -33.20 3.99
N ALA A 168 6.56 -33.93 2.93
CA ALA A 168 7.30 -35.18 3.00
C ALA A 168 8.80 -35.01 3.33
N LYS A 169 9.39 -33.87 2.95
CA LYS A 169 10.83 -33.56 3.05
C LYS A 169 11.14 -32.40 4.00
N LEU A 170 10.15 -31.57 4.33
CA LEU A 170 10.28 -30.46 5.27
C LEU A 170 10.89 -30.93 6.61
N GLY A 171 11.98 -30.29 7.02
CA GLY A 171 12.72 -30.64 8.25
C GLY A 171 13.57 -31.92 8.18
N LYS A 172 13.52 -32.68 7.09
CA LYS A 172 14.24 -33.97 6.88
C LYS A 172 15.25 -33.93 5.71
N ALA A 173 15.36 -32.79 5.06
CA ALA A 173 16.16 -32.53 3.88
C ALA A 173 16.55 -31.05 3.84
N TYR A 174 17.50 -30.73 2.96
CA TYR A 174 17.95 -29.38 2.66
C TYR A 174 17.96 -29.13 1.14
N VAL A 175 17.96 -27.85 0.73
CA VAL A 175 18.17 -27.50 -0.67
C VAL A 175 19.63 -27.75 -1.03
N TYR A 176 19.86 -28.56 -2.07
CA TYR A 176 21.19 -28.90 -2.55
C TYR A 176 21.93 -27.67 -3.11
N SER A 177 23.22 -27.58 -2.80
CA SER A 177 24.10 -26.55 -3.35
C SER A 177 25.50 -27.09 -3.67
N SER A 178 26.15 -26.48 -4.66
CA SER A 178 27.47 -26.83 -5.18
C SER A 178 28.36 -25.59 -5.12
N GLY A 179 28.97 -25.33 -3.96
CA GLY A 179 29.66 -24.08 -3.68
C GLY A 179 28.68 -22.92 -3.54
N ASN A 180 28.64 -22.03 -4.54
CA ASN A 180 27.64 -20.96 -4.64
C ASN A 180 26.50 -21.27 -5.62
N ASP A 181 26.54 -22.39 -6.35
CA ASP A 181 25.41 -22.82 -7.18
C ASP A 181 24.34 -23.50 -6.30
N VAL A 182 23.31 -22.75 -5.90
CA VAL A 182 22.14 -23.27 -5.16
C VAL A 182 21.06 -23.72 -6.13
N TYR A 183 20.61 -24.97 -6.02
CA TYR A 183 19.60 -25.56 -6.91
C TYR A 183 18.17 -25.28 -6.42
N ASP A 184 17.86 -23.99 -6.25
CA ASP A 184 16.51 -23.44 -6.09
C ASP A 184 16.26 -22.44 -7.23
N VAL A 185 15.03 -22.40 -7.75
CA VAL A 185 14.59 -21.30 -8.60
C VAL A 185 13.09 -21.05 -8.54
N MET A 186 12.72 -19.80 -8.25
CA MET A 186 11.37 -19.28 -8.42
C MET A 186 11.22 -18.66 -9.82
N LEU A 187 10.31 -19.22 -10.62
CA LEU A 187 9.94 -18.70 -11.93
C LEU A 187 8.54 -18.06 -11.90
N ASN A 188 8.35 -16.94 -12.59
CA ASN A 188 7.07 -16.23 -12.68
C ASN A 188 6.68 -15.97 -14.15
N GLN A 189 5.39 -15.83 -14.43
CA GLN A 189 4.87 -15.53 -15.76
C GLN A 189 3.54 -14.78 -15.65
N THR A 190 3.50 -13.54 -16.13
CA THR A 190 2.28 -12.76 -16.23
C THR A 190 1.97 -12.39 -17.68
N ASN A 191 0.73 -12.62 -18.10
CA ASN A 191 0.16 -12.18 -19.37
C ASN A 191 -1.31 -11.77 -19.14
N LEU A 192 -1.59 -10.48 -19.25
CA LEU A 192 -2.90 -9.90 -18.99
C LEU A 192 -3.94 -10.31 -20.05
N GLN A 193 -3.56 -10.38 -21.32
CA GLN A 193 -4.48 -10.73 -22.43
C GLN A 193 -5.23 -12.06 -22.18
N PHE A 194 -4.57 -13.02 -21.54
CA PHE A 194 -5.11 -14.36 -21.29
C PHE A 194 -5.34 -14.65 -19.79
N ASN A 195 -5.36 -13.62 -18.93
CA ASN A 195 -5.43 -13.74 -17.45
C ASN A 195 -4.48 -14.82 -16.88
N ASN A 196 -3.28 -14.92 -17.44
CA ASN A 196 -2.22 -15.78 -16.91
C ASN A 196 -1.43 -14.98 -15.88
N ASN A 197 -1.46 -15.41 -14.62
CA ASN A 197 -0.57 -14.91 -13.57
C ASN A 197 -0.07 -16.14 -12.80
N LYS A 198 1.06 -16.71 -13.22
CA LYS A 198 1.47 -18.10 -12.93
C LYS A 198 2.89 -18.18 -12.39
N TYR A 199 3.17 -19.19 -11.56
CA TYR A 199 4.53 -19.49 -11.09
C TYR A 199 4.94 -20.93 -11.33
N TYR A 200 6.26 -21.16 -11.25
CA TYR A 200 6.88 -22.47 -11.23
C TYR A 200 8.11 -22.43 -10.31
N LEU A 201 8.01 -23.01 -9.12
CA LEU A 201 9.14 -23.26 -8.22
C LEU A 201 9.76 -24.62 -8.57
N ILE A 202 11.10 -24.70 -8.58
CA ILE A 202 11.87 -25.93 -8.73
C ILE A 202 12.94 -25.97 -7.62
N GLN A 203 13.05 -27.09 -6.91
CA GLN A 203 14.09 -27.31 -5.91
C GLN A 203 14.73 -28.70 -6.09
N LEU A 204 16.06 -28.79 -6.00
CA LEU A 204 16.76 -30.06 -5.81
C LEU A 204 17.03 -30.24 -4.31
N LEU A 205 16.50 -31.30 -3.72
CA LEU A 205 16.59 -31.62 -2.30
C LEU A 205 17.53 -32.80 -2.06
N GLU A 206 18.34 -32.73 -1.01
CA GLU A 206 19.15 -33.83 -0.46
C GLU A 206 18.70 -34.13 0.97
N ASP A 207 18.51 -35.40 1.32
CA ASP A 207 18.00 -35.81 2.63
C ASP A 207 19.07 -35.73 3.73
N ASP A 208 18.65 -35.43 4.96
CA ASP A 208 19.55 -35.30 6.12
C ASP A 208 20.17 -36.65 6.52
N SER A 209 19.40 -37.74 6.39
CA SER A 209 19.74 -39.08 6.92
C SER A 209 20.42 -40.00 5.90
N SER A 210 20.45 -39.62 4.62
CA SER A 210 21.04 -40.42 3.55
C SER A 210 21.30 -39.54 2.33
N LYS A 211 22.27 -39.91 1.49
CA LYS A 211 22.50 -39.24 0.19
C LYS A 211 21.43 -39.63 -0.83
N ALA A 212 20.18 -39.27 -0.55
CA ALA A 212 19.02 -39.50 -1.38
C ALA A 212 18.52 -38.17 -1.93
N TYR A 213 18.51 -38.05 -3.26
CA TYR A 213 18.17 -36.84 -3.98
C TYR A 213 16.73 -36.86 -4.45
N SER A 214 16.07 -35.71 -4.51
CA SER A 214 14.72 -35.56 -5.02
C SER A 214 14.52 -34.20 -5.67
N VAL A 215 13.86 -34.15 -6.84
CA VAL A 215 13.47 -32.88 -7.47
C VAL A 215 12.03 -32.57 -7.09
N TRP A 216 11.86 -31.49 -6.33
CA TRP A 216 10.57 -30.89 -6.03
C TRP A 216 10.19 -29.87 -7.10
N SER A 217 8.90 -29.75 -7.36
CA SER A 217 8.34 -28.70 -8.22
C SER A 217 6.94 -28.33 -7.74
N ARG A 218 6.64 -27.03 -7.65
CA ARG A 218 5.31 -26.50 -7.32
C ARG A 218 4.91 -25.39 -8.28
N TRP A 219 3.70 -25.47 -8.84
CA TRP A 219 3.23 -24.53 -9.87
C TRP A 219 1.73 -24.24 -9.74
N GLY A 220 1.33 -23.04 -10.10
CA GLY A 220 -0.08 -22.64 -10.01
C GLY A 220 -0.29 -21.18 -10.34
N ARG A 221 -1.45 -20.66 -9.94
CA ARG A 221 -1.77 -19.22 -10.02
C ARG A 221 -1.07 -18.46 -8.89
N VAL A 222 -0.59 -17.26 -9.17
CA VAL A 222 -0.06 -16.32 -8.15
C VAL A 222 -1.12 -16.11 -7.07
N GLY A 223 -0.68 -16.05 -5.81
CA GLY A 223 -1.58 -15.93 -4.68
C GLY A 223 -2.28 -17.21 -4.19
N LYS A 224 -2.04 -18.38 -4.80
CA LYS A 224 -2.70 -19.65 -4.44
C LYS A 224 -1.72 -20.82 -4.32
N VAL A 225 -2.05 -21.75 -3.41
CA VAL A 225 -1.36 -23.04 -3.32
C VAL A 225 -1.54 -23.77 -4.65
N GLY A 226 -0.43 -24.25 -5.20
CA GLY A 226 -0.36 -24.85 -6.53
C GLY A 226 -0.49 -26.37 -6.52
N GLN A 227 -0.49 -26.95 -7.72
CA GLN A 227 -0.14 -28.36 -7.89
C GLN A 227 1.36 -28.54 -7.59
N SER A 228 1.74 -29.74 -7.17
CA SER A 228 3.14 -30.07 -6.89
C SER A 228 3.51 -31.49 -7.32
N SER A 229 4.81 -31.76 -7.37
CA SER A 229 5.39 -33.06 -7.68
C SER A 229 6.73 -33.23 -6.99
N LEU A 230 6.95 -34.38 -6.37
CA LEU A 230 8.23 -34.80 -5.78
C LEU A 230 8.76 -36.00 -6.57
N THR A 231 9.84 -35.81 -7.32
CA THR A 231 10.48 -36.86 -8.13
C THR A 231 11.70 -37.39 -7.40
N ALA A 232 11.58 -38.55 -6.74
CA ALA A 232 12.69 -39.20 -6.07
C ALA A 232 13.71 -39.76 -7.09
N CYS A 233 14.99 -39.51 -6.85
CA CYS A 233 16.09 -39.96 -7.71
C CYS A 233 16.97 -41.04 -7.05
N GLY A 234 16.79 -41.32 -5.76
CA GLY A 234 17.66 -42.20 -4.99
C GLY A 234 19.07 -41.58 -4.84
N GLY A 235 20.12 -42.41 -4.86
CA GLY A 235 21.51 -41.93 -4.79
C GLY A 235 22.03 -41.17 -6.01
N ASP A 236 21.22 -41.03 -7.07
CA ASP A 236 21.64 -40.48 -8.36
C ASP A 236 21.48 -38.95 -8.41
N LEU A 237 22.53 -38.25 -7.97
CA LEU A 237 22.64 -36.79 -8.04
C LEU A 237 22.68 -36.27 -9.49
N LEU A 238 23.26 -37.02 -10.44
CA LEU A 238 23.36 -36.58 -11.82
C LEU A 238 21.98 -36.53 -12.47
N LYS A 239 21.20 -37.60 -12.33
CA LYS A 239 19.79 -37.66 -12.74
C LYS A 239 18.93 -36.60 -12.06
N ALA A 240 19.15 -36.31 -10.78
CA ALA A 240 18.45 -35.23 -10.09
C ALA A 240 18.78 -33.86 -10.72
N LYS A 241 20.07 -33.58 -10.99
CA LYS A 241 20.51 -32.37 -11.69
C LYS A 241 19.94 -32.29 -13.11
N ASP A 242 19.94 -33.37 -13.88
CA ASP A 242 19.45 -33.37 -15.25
C ASP A 242 17.93 -33.17 -15.32
N ILE A 243 17.17 -33.77 -14.39
CA ILE A 243 15.72 -33.52 -14.27
C ILE A 243 15.47 -32.04 -13.94
N PHE A 244 16.22 -31.45 -13.00
CA PHE A 244 16.13 -30.03 -12.63
C PHE A 244 16.44 -29.11 -13.83
N LYS A 245 17.60 -29.29 -14.49
CA LYS A 245 18.05 -28.50 -15.65
C LYS A 245 17.08 -28.61 -16.82
N LYS A 246 16.64 -29.82 -17.16
CA LYS A 246 15.66 -30.07 -18.24
C LYS A 246 14.32 -29.40 -17.95
N LYS A 247 13.91 -29.34 -16.68
CA LYS A 247 12.70 -28.64 -16.25
C LYS A 247 12.84 -27.13 -16.39
N PHE A 248 13.97 -26.57 -15.95
CA PHE A 248 14.30 -25.15 -16.13
C PHE A 248 14.27 -24.77 -17.63
N LEU A 249 15.04 -25.47 -18.46
CA LEU A 249 15.15 -25.24 -19.91
C LEU A 249 13.81 -25.33 -20.65
N ASP A 250 12.90 -26.23 -20.27
CA ASP A 250 11.54 -26.25 -20.82
C ASP A 250 10.74 -24.99 -20.44
N LYS A 251 10.82 -24.53 -19.18
CA LYS A 251 10.01 -23.38 -18.71
C LYS A 251 10.58 -22.02 -19.09
N THR A 252 11.90 -21.88 -19.19
CA THR A 252 12.60 -20.60 -19.43
C THR A 252 13.21 -20.46 -20.82
N LYS A 253 13.49 -21.59 -21.51
CA LYS A 253 14.33 -21.65 -22.71
C LYS A 253 15.76 -21.13 -22.54
N ASN A 254 16.24 -21.06 -21.30
CA ASN A 254 17.62 -20.77 -20.92
C ASN A 254 18.28 -22.01 -20.30
N GLU A 255 19.60 -22.13 -20.40
CA GLU A 255 20.38 -23.18 -19.72
C GLU A 255 20.71 -22.78 -18.27
N TRP A 256 20.79 -23.75 -17.36
CA TRP A 256 20.96 -23.49 -15.92
C TRP A 256 22.37 -22.97 -15.59
N GLU A 257 23.36 -23.50 -16.29
CA GLU A 257 24.77 -23.14 -16.23
C GLU A 257 24.99 -21.67 -16.64
N HIS A 258 24.22 -21.19 -17.62
CA HIS A 258 24.34 -19.85 -18.19
C HIS A 258 23.30 -18.84 -17.65
N ARG A 259 22.58 -19.19 -16.58
CA ARG A 259 21.54 -18.34 -15.95
C ARG A 259 22.03 -16.98 -15.42
N ALA A 260 23.34 -16.78 -15.28
CA ALA A 260 23.93 -15.46 -14.98
C ALA A 260 23.74 -14.46 -16.15
N SER A 261 23.48 -14.96 -17.37
CA SER A 261 23.17 -14.20 -18.58
C SER A 261 21.76 -14.51 -19.08
N PHE A 262 20.80 -14.70 -18.17
CA PHE A 262 19.42 -15.08 -18.48
C PHE A 262 18.70 -14.07 -19.39
N GLU A 263 18.12 -14.55 -20.49
CA GLU A 263 17.31 -13.75 -21.40
C GLU A 263 15.82 -14.12 -21.35
N LYS A 264 14.94 -13.11 -21.27
CA LYS A 264 13.48 -13.28 -21.22
C LYS A 264 12.92 -13.69 -22.60
N VAL A 265 12.77 -15.00 -22.82
CA VAL A 265 12.05 -15.51 -24.01
C VAL A 265 10.55 -15.23 -23.91
N ALA A 266 9.94 -14.71 -24.98
CA ALA A 266 8.50 -14.42 -25.06
C ALA A 266 7.64 -15.68 -24.88
N GLY A 267 6.47 -15.56 -24.23
CA GLY A 267 5.56 -16.69 -23.97
C GLY A 267 6.06 -17.76 -22.99
N LYS A 268 7.32 -17.67 -22.54
CA LYS A 268 7.93 -18.53 -21.50
C LYS A 268 7.96 -17.83 -20.13
N TYR A 269 8.41 -18.54 -19.09
CA TYR A 269 8.58 -17.96 -17.76
C TYR A 269 9.77 -16.99 -17.71
N ASP A 270 9.79 -16.13 -16.69
CA ASP A 270 10.92 -15.30 -16.26
C ASP A 270 11.51 -15.87 -14.97
N MET A 271 12.75 -15.48 -14.64
CA MET A 271 13.39 -15.82 -13.37
C MET A 271 13.18 -14.67 -12.36
N VAL A 272 12.87 -15.02 -11.11
CA VAL A 272 12.84 -14.06 -9.99
C VAL A 272 14.11 -14.27 -9.17
N PHE A 273 14.99 -13.27 -9.14
CA PHE A 273 16.25 -13.36 -8.42
C PHE A 273 16.03 -13.20 -6.91
N MET A 274 16.29 -14.29 -6.17
CA MET A 274 16.06 -14.42 -4.73
C MET A 274 17.39 -14.59 -3.97
N ASP A 275 17.63 -13.76 -2.96
CA ASP A 275 18.85 -13.79 -2.13
C ASP A 275 18.64 -14.59 -0.85
N TYR A 276 18.92 -15.88 -0.90
CA TYR A 276 18.88 -16.73 0.30
C TYR A 276 20.15 -16.68 1.17
N SER A 277 21.24 -16.04 0.70
CA SER A 277 22.59 -16.13 1.29
C SER A 277 22.69 -15.62 2.74
N THR A 278 21.84 -14.66 3.13
CA THR A 278 21.85 -14.01 4.45
C THR A 278 21.40 -14.89 5.63
N SER A 279 21.30 -16.21 5.45
CA SER A 279 20.70 -17.13 6.43
C SER A 279 21.57 -18.36 6.73
N GLU A 280 22.88 -18.29 6.46
CA GLU A 280 23.84 -19.33 6.85
C GLU A 280 24.09 -19.34 8.37
N LYS A 281 23.27 -20.08 9.12
CA LYS A 281 23.65 -20.67 10.41
C LYS A 281 22.85 -21.94 10.70
N LYS A 282 23.52 -22.98 11.18
CA LYS A 282 22.89 -24.25 11.57
C LYS A 282 22.24 -24.08 12.95
N GLU A 283 21.01 -24.55 13.10
CA GLU A 283 20.47 -24.85 14.44
C GLU A 283 21.25 -26.02 15.04
N SER A 284 22.23 -25.72 15.90
CA SER A 284 22.88 -26.73 16.73
C SER A 284 21.90 -27.15 17.84
N GLN A 285 21.39 -28.38 17.76
CA GLN A 285 20.61 -28.99 18.83
C GLN A 285 21.51 -29.33 20.03
N THR A 286 21.85 -28.31 20.84
CA THR A 286 22.46 -28.49 22.16
C THR A 286 21.37 -28.45 23.23
N THR A 287 20.96 -29.63 23.70
CA THR A 287 20.15 -29.76 24.91
C THR A 287 20.98 -29.40 26.13
N VAL A 288 20.71 -28.23 26.73
CA VAL A 288 21.21 -27.84 28.06
C VAL A 288 20.10 -27.10 28.79
N ASP A 289 19.80 -27.53 30.02
CA ASP A 289 18.83 -26.89 30.89
C ASP A 289 19.38 -25.56 31.43
N ALA A 290 18.88 -24.45 30.91
CA ALA A 290 18.94 -23.14 31.56
C ALA A 290 17.78 -22.27 31.04
N THR A 291 17.05 -21.62 31.94
CA THR A 291 16.16 -20.51 31.57
C THR A 291 17.02 -19.34 31.06
N PRO A 292 16.82 -18.84 29.83
CA PRO A 292 17.64 -17.74 29.33
C PRO A 292 17.30 -16.45 30.08
N ASP A 293 18.29 -15.92 30.82
CA ASP A 293 18.21 -14.61 31.43
C ASP A 293 18.02 -13.55 30.34
N LYS A 294 16.80 -13.02 30.22
CA LYS A 294 16.50 -11.89 29.36
C LYS A 294 17.10 -10.63 29.98
N ARG A 295 18.38 -10.37 29.69
CA ARG A 295 19.02 -9.08 30.00
C ARG A 295 18.12 -7.95 29.54
N THR A 296 17.82 -7.00 30.43
CA THR A 296 16.96 -5.87 30.13
C THR A 296 17.66 -4.89 29.19
N SER A 297 16.88 -4.30 28.27
CA SER A 297 17.35 -3.19 27.44
C SER A 297 17.90 -2.06 28.31
N GLN A 298 18.93 -1.37 27.81
CA GLN A 298 19.48 -0.16 28.41
C GLN A 298 18.94 1.12 27.73
N LEU A 299 18.10 0.97 26.70
CA LEU A 299 17.47 2.09 25.99
C LEU A 299 16.30 2.68 26.78
N ASP A 300 16.00 3.95 26.55
CA ASP A 300 14.78 4.57 27.08
C ASP A 300 13.50 3.86 26.57
N ALA A 301 12.47 3.78 27.41
CA ALA A 301 11.23 3.06 27.11
C ALA A 301 10.49 3.60 25.86
N LYS A 302 10.61 4.91 25.56
CA LYS A 302 10.07 5.51 24.33
C LYS A 302 10.85 5.06 23.10
N ILE A 303 12.18 4.90 23.22
CA ILE A 303 13.03 4.34 22.14
C ILE A 303 12.71 2.85 21.92
N GLN A 304 12.59 2.07 23.00
CA GLN A 304 12.18 0.65 22.89
C GLN A 304 10.85 0.52 22.15
N SER A 305 9.83 1.29 22.55
CA SER A 305 8.51 1.31 21.93
C SER A 305 8.50 1.88 20.50
N LEU A 306 9.48 2.72 20.13
CA LEU A 306 9.69 3.17 18.75
C LEU A 306 10.29 2.05 17.89
N LEU A 307 11.29 1.34 18.41
CA LEU A 307 11.96 0.23 17.72
C LEU A 307 11.00 -0.95 17.50
N GLU A 308 10.20 -1.31 18.50
CA GLU A 308 9.12 -2.31 18.36
C GLU A 308 8.14 -1.95 17.24
N LEU A 309 7.82 -0.67 17.07
CA LEU A 309 6.91 -0.17 16.03
C LEU A 309 7.54 -0.19 14.62
N ILE A 310 8.81 0.22 14.47
CA ILE A 310 9.46 0.29 13.15
C ILE A 310 10.14 -1.00 12.70
N CYS A 311 10.45 -1.93 13.61
CA CYS A 311 11.09 -3.21 13.32
C CYS A 311 10.11 -4.40 13.22
N ASP A 312 8.79 -4.18 13.34
CA ASP A 312 7.82 -5.28 13.22
C ASP A 312 7.69 -5.79 11.77
N ILE A 313 8.24 -6.98 11.54
CA ILE A 313 8.18 -7.69 10.28
C ILE A 313 6.73 -8.07 9.90
N LYS A 314 5.82 -8.25 10.87
CA LYS A 314 4.40 -8.51 10.57
C LYS A 314 3.73 -7.28 9.94
N ALA A 315 3.85 -6.11 10.58
CA ALA A 315 3.35 -4.84 10.02
C ALA A 315 3.96 -4.52 8.64
N MET A 316 5.23 -4.85 8.42
CA MET A 316 5.85 -4.77 7.08
C MET A 316 5.21 -5.71 6.06
N GLU A 317 4.86 -6.94 6.46
CA GLU A 317 4.21 -7.91 5.57
C GLU A 317 2.77 -7.49 5.22
N GLU A 318 2.00 -7.04 6.22
CA GLU A 318 0.66 -6.51 6.03
C GLU A 318 0.64 -5.30 5.09
N CYS A 319 1.63 -4.39 5.20
CA CYS A 319 1.74 -3.22 4.33
C CYS A 319 1.94 -3.59 2.85
N VAL A 320 2.83 -4.54 2.53
CA VAL A 320 3.02 -4.95 1.12
C VAL A 320 1.89 -5.85 0.59
N LEU A 321 1.21 -6.60 1.47
CA LEU A 321 -0.01 -7.34 1.15
C LEU A 321 -1.17 -6.39 0.80
N GLU A 322 -1.29 -5.26 1.49
CA GLU A 322 -2.22 -4.19 1.10
C GLU A 322 -1.93 -3.69 -0.31
N MET A 323 -0.66 -3.47 -0.66
CA MET A 323 -0.20 -3.08 -2.00
C MET A 323 -0.25 -4.20 -3.06
N LYS A 324 -0.77 -5.39 -2.67
CA LYS A 324 -1.03 -6.59 -3.48
C LYS A 324 0.21 -7.40 -3.90
N PHE A 325 1.31 -7.33 -3.16
CA PHE A 325 2.52 -8.14 -3.38
C PHE A 325 2.37 -9.59 -2.86
N ASP A 326 2.95 -10.60 -3.54
CA ASP A 326 2.81 -12.03 -3.16
C ASP A 326 3.96 -12.51 -2.25
N THR A 327 3.90 -12.14 -0.97
CA THR A 327 4.90 -12.45 0.07
C THR A 327 5.18 -13.95 0.23
N ARG A 328 4.19 -14.81 -0.05
CA ARG A 328 4.31 -16.29 -0.01
C ARG A 328 5.25 -16.88 -1.08
N LYS A 329 5.73 -16.07 -2.02
CA LYS A 329 6.71 -16.46 -3.04
C LYS A 329 7.98 -15.64 -3.01
N ALA A 330 7.84 -14.34 -2.75
CA ALA A 330 8.95 -13.44 -2.47
C ALA A 330 8.86 -13.00 -1.01
N PRO A 331 9.28 -13.85 -0.04
CA PRO A 331 9.35 -13.43 1.35
C PRO A 331 10.16 -12.16 1.53
N LEU A 332 9.77 -11.36 2.53
CA LEU A 332 10.43 -10.10 2.84
C LEU A 332 11.94 -10.30 3.04
N GLY A 333 12.74 -9.35 2.55
CA GLY A 333 14.20 -9.41 2.57
C GLY A 333 14.86 -10.45 1.66
N LYS A 334 14.10 -11.29 0.94
CA LYS A 334 14.64 -12.27 -0.02
C LYS A 334 14.54 -11.84 -1.48
N LEU A 335 13.79 -10.78 -1.80
CA LEU A 335 13.85 -10.11 -3.10
C LEU A 335 15.24 -9.44 -3.26
N THR A 336 15.90 -9.61 -4.41
CA THR A 336 17.20 -8.97 -4.69
C THR A 336 17.05 -7.50 -5.08
N THR A 337 18.11 -6.71 -4.86
CA THR A 337 18.18 -5.30 -5.24
C THR A 337 18.16 -5.17 -6.78
N GLU A 338 18.74 -6.14 -7.47
CA GLU A 338 18.69 -6.33 -8.92
C GLU A 338 17.25 -6.52 -9.42
N GLN A 339 16.43 -7.32 -8.72
CA GLN A 339 15.02 -7.51 -9.07
C GLN A 339 14.20 -6.22 -8.85
N ILE A 340 14.50 -5.46 -7.79
CA ILE A 340 13.86 -4.14 -7.53
C ILE A 340 14.24 -3.14 -8.65
N ARG A 341 15.52 -3.03 -9.00
CA ARG A 341 16.03 -2.24 -10.15
C ARG A 341 15.39 -2.68 -11.48
N ALA A 342 15.21 -3.99 -11.68
CA ALA A 342 14.50 -4.54 -12.84
C ALA A 342 12.99 -4.19 -12.84
N GLY A 343 12.38 -4.05 -11.66
CA GLY A 343 11.03 -3.52 -11.45
C GLY A 343 10.91 -2.04 -11.85
N TYR A 344 11.78 -1.18 -11.33
CA TYR A 344 11.84 0.25 -11.71
C TYR A 344 12.01 0.42 -13.22
N THR A 345 12.92 -0.36 -13.82
CA THR A 345 13.14 -0.37 -15.27
C THR A 345 11.87 -0.74 -16.06
N ALA A 346 11.01 -1.61 -15.52
CA ALA A 346 9.72 -1.95 -16.15
C ALA A 346 8.67 -0.83 -15.96
N LEU A 347 8.62 -0.20 -14.78
CA LEU A 347 7.78 0.98 -14.54
C LEU A 347 8.16 2.16 -15.44
N LYS A 348 9.45 2.37 -15.73
CA LYS A 348 9.90 3.41 -16.65
C LYS A 348 9.43 3.17 -18.10
N LYS A 349 9.33 1.90 -18.54
CA LYS A 349 8.69 1.58 -19.83
C LYS A 349 7.19 1.90 -19.83
N ILE A 350 6.50 1.68 -18.72
CA ILE A 350 5.07 2.04 -18.55
C ILE A 350 4.91 3.55 -18.63
N GLU A 351 5.72 4.33 -17.90
CA GLU A 351 5.78 5.79 -17.99
C GLU A 351 5.95 6.27 -19.44
N GLU A 352 6.94 5.73 -20.17
CA GLU A 352 7.17 6.08 -21.57
C GLU A 352 5.96 5.77 -22.46
N CYS A 353 5.25 4.66 -22.23
CA CYS A 353 4.03 4.32 -22.96
C CYS A 353 2.89 5.30 -22.64
N LEU A 354 2.71 5.69 -21.37
CA LEU A 354 1.71 6.68 -20.96
C LEU A 354 1.99 8.06 -21.60
N LYS A 355 3.22 8.56 -21.48
CA LYS A 355 3.64 9.87 -22.02
C LYS A 355 3.50 9.95 -23.55
N LYS A 356 3.78 8.86 -24.28
CA LYS A 356 3.66 8.82 -25.75
C LYS A 356 2.21 8.65 -26.25
N LYS A 357 1.20 8.52 -25.35
CA LYS A 357 -0.14 8.00 -25.68
C LYS A 357 -0.04 6.71 -26.51
N GLY A 358 0.86 5.82 -26.08
CA GLY A 358 1.34 4.67 -26.83
C GLY A 358 0.25 3.66 -27.18
N ASN A 359 0.59 2.76 -28.10
CA ASN A 359 -0.35 1.72 -28.51
C ASN A 359 -0.72 0.86 -27.28
N SER A 360 -2.01 0.61 -27.07
CA SER A 360 -2.53 -0.20 -25.95
C SER A 360 -1.81 -1.55 -25.80
N ARG A 361 -1.36 -2.14 -26.93
CA ARG A 361 -0.54 -3.35 -26.94
C ARG A 361 0.82 -3.20 -26.25
N GLU A 362 1.50 -2.07 -26.43
CA GLU A 362 2.83 -1.79 -25.86
C GLU A 362 2.74 -1.55 -24.35
N LEU A 363 1.76 -0.74 -23.92
CA LEU A 363 1.47 -0.49 -22.51
C LEU A 363 1.14 -1.80 -21.77
N LEU A 364 0.33 -2.66 -22.37
CA LEU A 364 -0.02 -3.98 -21.83
C LEU A 364 1.21 -4.90 -21.77
N GLU A 365 2.10 -4.87 -22.76
CA GLU A 365 3.36 -5.62 -22.69
C GLU A 365 4.32 -5.09 -21.61
N ALA A 366 4.39 -3.77 -21.41
CA ALA A 366 5.15 -3.18 -20.30
C ALA A 366 4.57 -3.59 -18.93
N CYS A 367 3.24 -3.63 -18.79
CA CYS A 367 2.54 -4.17 -17.61
C CYS A 367 2.83 -5.67 -17.41
N ASN A 368 2.83 -6.47 -18.49
CA ASN A 368 3.23 -7.88 -18.43
C ASN A 368 4.66 -8.03 -17.88
N GLN A 369 5.60 -7.19 -18.35
CA GLN A 369 6.99 -7.19 -17.87
C GLN A 369 7.09 -6.80 -16.39
N PHE A 370 6.35 -5.78 -15.93
CA PHE A 370 6.33 -5.37 -14.52
C PHE A 370 5.81 -6.47 -13.59
N TYR A 371 4.59 -6.99 -13.81
CA TYR A 371 4.00 -8.01 -12.92
C TYR A 371 4.71 -9.37 -13.01
N THR A 372 5.39 -9.65 -14.13
CA THR A 372 6.26 -10.83 -14.23
C THR A 372 7.49 -10.67 -13.33
N ARG A 373 8.08 -9.47 -13.26
CA ARG A 373 9.26 -9.18 -12.41
C ARG A 373 8.93 -9.00 -10.94
N ILE A 374 7.78 -8.41 -10.62
CA ILE A 374 7.34 -8.07 -9.26
C ILE A 374 6.04 -8.84 -8.96
N PRO A 375 6.09 -10.01 -8.27
CA PRO A 375 4.93 -10.88 -8.09
C PRO A 375 3.78 -10.23 -7.33
N HIS A 376 2.59 -10.18 -7.93
CA HIS A 376 1.38 -9.59 -7.34
C HIS A 376 0.21 -10.58 -7.27
N ASP A 377 -0.47 -10.66 -6.11
CA ASP A 377 -1.71 -11.43 -5.92
C ASP A 377 -2.95 -10.59 -6.27
N PHE A 378 -3.60 -10.94 -7.38
CA PHE A 378 -4.87 -10.35 -7.82
C PHE A 378 -6.06 -11.32 -7.63
N GLY A 379 -5.89 -12.39 -6.84
CA GLY A 379 -6.85 -13.47 -6.73
C GLY A 379 -7.16 -14.06 -8.11
N LEU A 380 -8.45 -14.29 -8.40
CA LEU A 380 -8.90 -14.78 -9.72
C LEU A 380 -9.08 -13.65 -10.77
N LYS A 381 -9.08 -12.37 -10.35
CA LYS A 381 -9.24 -11.23 -11.26
C LYS A 381 -8.02 -11.12 -12.19
N THR A 382 -8.24 -10.63 -13.40
CA THR A 382 -7.14 -10.27 -14.32
C THR A 382 -6.28 -9.18 -13.66
N PRO A 383 -4.94 -9.24 -13.76
CA PRO A 383 -4.11 -8.12 -13.32
C PRO A 383 -4.53 -6.83 -14.03
N PRO A 384 -4.66 -5.69 -13.33
CA PRO A 384 -5.03 -4.42 -13.95
C PRO A 384 -3.91 -3.93 -14.88
N VAL A 385 -4.27 -3.22 -15.94
CA VAL A 385 -3.30 -2.43 -16.72
C VAL A 385 -3.08 -1.11 -15.99
N ILE A 386 -1.84 -0.67 -15.84
CA ILE A 386 -1.51 0.63 -15.25
C ILE A 386 -1.76 1.69 -16.33
N HIS A 387 -2.79 2.50 -16.14
CA HIS A 387 -3.30 3.46 -17.13
C HIS A 387 -3.11 4.92 -16.73
N THR A 388 -2.85 5.20 -15.46
CA THR A 388 -2.75 6.55 -14.88
C THR A 388 -1.38 6.81 -14.24
N GLU A 389 -1.04 8.09 -14.05
CA GLU A 389 0.15 8.47 -13.28
C GLU A 389 0.05 8.06 -11.81
N ASP A 390 -1.15 7.97 -11.24
CA ASP A 390 -1.35 7.65 -9.82
C ASP A 390 -1.24 6.16 -9.54
N GLU A 391 -1.76 5.28 -10.41
CA GLU A 391 -1.46 3.84 -10.37
C GLU A 391 0.04 3.58 -10.54
N LEU A 392 0.74 4.39 -11.34
CA LEU A 392 2.19 4.31 -11.48
C LEU A 392 2.91 4.75 -10.19
N LYS A 393 2.46 5.82 -9.53
CA LYS A 393 2.97 6.27 -8.21
C LYS A 393 2.81 5.20 -7.13
N GLU A 394 1.66 4.51 -7.07
CA GLU A 394 1.46 3.38 -6.14
C GLU A 394 2.51 2.28 -6.34
N LYS A 395 2.89 1.99 -7.58
CA LYS A 395 3.88 0.95 -7.89
C LYS A 395 5.33 1.41 -7.73
N ILE A 396 5.61 2.70 -7.81
CA ILE A 396 6.88 3.29 -7.35
C ILE A 396 6.99 3.13 -5.83
N SER A 397 5.96 3.56 -5.08
CA SER A 397 5.93 3.46 -3.61
C SER A 397 6.05 2.02 -3.10
N LEU A 398 5.51 1.03 -3.83
CA LEU A 398 5.72 -0.39 -3.53
C LEU A 398 7.20 -0.80 -3.65
N LEU A 399 7.93 -0.33 -4.67
CA LEU A 399 9.35 -0.67 -4.84
C LEU A 399 10.24 0.04 -3.81
N GLU A 400 9.89 1.27 -3.42
CA GLU A 400 10.53 2.00 -2.32
C GLU A 400 10.37 1.22 -1.01
N ALA A 401 9.14 0.86 -0.64
CA ALA A 401 8.85 0.08 0.57
C ALA A 401 9.51 -1.32 0.55
N LEU A 402 9.50 -2.03 -0.58
CA LEU A 402 10.20 -3.31 -0.72
C LEU A 402 11.72 -3.18 -0.53
N SER A 403 12.33 -2.06 -0.92
CA SER A 403 13.75 -1.78 -0.71
C SER A 403 14.06 -1.53 0.77
N ASP A 404 13.23 -0.77 1.48
CA ASP A 404 13.47 -0.47 2.90
C ASP A 404 13.16 -1.66 3.82
N ILE A 405 12.14 -2.45 3.48
CA ILE A 405 11.88 -3.73 4.15
C ILE A 405 13.02 -4.72 3.87
N GLN A 406 13.69 -4.68 2.70
CA GLN A 406 14.88 -5.51 2.45
C GLN A 406 16.02 -5.14 3.41
N ILE A 407 16.25 -3.85 3.64
CA ILE A 407 17.25 -3.35 4.59
C ILE A 407 16.87 -3.77 6.02
N ALA A 408 15.63 -3.54 6.44
CA ALA A 408 15.15 -3.86 7.78
C ALA A 408 15.24 -5.36 8.10
N VAL A 409 14.84 -6.23 7.17
CA VAL A 409 14.93 -7.69 7.35
C VAL A 409 16.38 -8.17 7.39
N LYS A 410 17.30 -7.57 6.62
CA LYS A 410 18.74 -7.88 6.72
C LYS A 410 19.32 -7.43 8.07
N MET A 411 18.93 -6.25 8.57
CA MET A 411 19.29 -5.75 9.91
C MET A 411 18.84 -6.71 11.02
N VAL A 412 17.55 -7.05 11.07
CA VAL A 412 16.97 -7.94 12.10
C VAL A 412 17.46 -9.40 11.98
N GLN A 413 17.93 -9.84 10.80
CA GLN A 413 18.64 -11.12 10.66
C GLN A 413 20.06 -11.07 11.25
N SER A 414 20.80 -9.98 11.03
CA SER A 414 22.17 -9.82 11.53
C SER A 414 22.25 -9.70 13.06
N SER A 415 21.24 -9.08 13.70
CA SER A 415 21.22 -8.83 15.14
C SER A 415 21.00 -10.06 16.03
N LYS A 416 21.02 -11.28 15.50
CA LYS A 416 20.74 -12.52 16.27
C LYS A 416 21.92 -13.00 17.11
N ASP A 417 23.14 -12.79 16.67
CA ASP A 417 24.35 -13.21 17.38
C ASP A 417 24.81 -12.18 18.41
N GLY A 418 25.28 -12.64 19.57
CA GLY A 418 25.80 -11.80 20.65
C GLY A 418 25.03 -11.94 21.97
N ASP A 419 25.42 -11.10 22.93
CA ASP A 419 25.07 -11.19 24.36
C ASP A 419 24.11 -10.07 24.84
N GLU A 420 23.86 -9.07 23.99
CA GLU A 420 23.06 -7.87 24.30
C GLU A 420 21.56 -8.10 24.11
N HIS A 421 20.71 -7.21 24.59
CA HIS A 421 19.26 -7.30 24.33
C HIS A 421 18.93 -6.97 22.84
N PRO A 422 17.95 -7.64 22.19
CA PRO A 422 17.78 -7.52 20.73
C PRO A 422 17.45 -6.11 20.20
N LEU A 423 16.67 -5.32 20.94
CA LEU A 423 16.35 -3.93 20.54
C LEU A 423 17.61 -3.04 20.53
N ASP A 424 18.52 -3.27 21.47
CA ASP A 424 19.76 -2.51 21.67
C ASP A 424 20.74 -2.75 20.51
N ARG A 425 20.79 -4.00 20.02
CA ARG A 425 21.53 -4.38 18.79
C ARG A 425 20.88 -3.76 17.54
N GLN A 426 19.55 -3.79 17.44
CA GLN A 426 18.82 -3.18 16.32
C GLN A 426 19.04 -1.66 16.28
N TYR A 427 18.94 -0.98 17.41
CA TYR A 427 19.25 0.44 17.58
C TYR A 427 20.68 0.78 17.17
N SER A 428 21.65 0.01 17.64
CA SER A 428 23.06 0.17 17.25
C SER A 428 23.26 -0.02 15.73
N SER A 429 22.53 -0.98 15.14
CA SER A 429 22.54 -1.24 13.68
C SER A 429 21.85 -0.15 12.84
N LEU A 430 21.11 0.78 13.46
CA LEU A 430 20.60 1.96 12.76
C LEU A 430 21.68 3.04 12.57
N HIS A 431 22.83 2.98 13.25
CA HIS A 431 23.87 4.02 13.18
C HIS A 431 23.31 5.45 13.38
N CYS A 432 22.30 5.57 14.24
CA CYS A 432 21.47 6.77 14.37
C CYS A 432 21.13 6.99 15.85
N GLN A 433 21.69 8.04 16.44
CA GLN A 433 21.42 8.37 17.83
C GLN A 433 20.07 9.07 17.92
N MET A 434 19.22 8.59 18.83
CA MET A 434 17.92 9.20 19.12
C MET A 434 17.80 9.44 20.63
N GLN A 435 17.33 10.64 21.02
CA GLN A 435 17.08 10.97 22.43
C GLN A 435 15.66 11.58 22.57
N PRO A 436 14.77 11.03 23.41
CA PRO A 436 13.45 11.62 23.63
C PRO A 436 13.58 13.00 24.25
N LEU A 437 12.83 13.97 23.72
CA LEU A 437 12.74 15.30 24.30
C LEU A 437 11.75 15.32 25.48
N ASP A 438 12.11 16.07 26.52
CA ASP A 438 11.19 16.43 27.60
C ASP A 438 10.10 17.36 27.06
N SER A 439 8.83 17.11 27.42
CA SER A 439 7.69 17.91 27.00
C SER A 439 7.69 19.34 27.55
N SER A 440 8.47 19.60 28.61
CA SER A 440 8.72 20.94 29.16
C SER A 440 9.84 21.70 28.41
N SER A 441 10.56 21.06 27.49
CA SER A 441 11.66 21.69 26.75
C SER A 441 11.17 22.74 25.73
N HIS A 442 12.02 23.73 25.46
CA HIS A 442 11.74 24.74 24.45
C HIS A 442 11.63 24.12 23.04
N GLU A 443 12.53 23.20 22.71
CA GLU A 443 12.51 22.46 21.44
C GLU A 443 11.19 21.70 21.22
N TYR A 444 10.75 20.93 22.23
CA TYR A 444 9.47 20.21 22.15
C TYR A 444 8.31 21.19 21.90
N THR A 445 8.26 22.27 22.69
CA THR A 445 7.20 23.31 22.58
C THR A 445 7.19 23.97 21.19
N VAL A 446 8.36 24.24 20.60
CA VAL A 446 8.49 24.81 19.26
C VAL A 446 8.05 23.79 18.20
N VAL A 447 8.52 22.55 18.27
CA VAL A 447 8.20 21.50 17.29
C VAL A 447 6.70 21.12 17.32
N GLU A 448 6.10 20.99 18.50
CA GLU A 448 4.66 20.74 18.65
C GLU A 448 3.83 21.91 18.11
N LYS A 449 4.22 23.16 18.42
CA LYS A 449 3.57 24.36 17.86
C LYS A 449 3.72 24.45 16.35
N TYR A 450 4.84 24.02 15.78
CA TYR A 450 5.03 23.97 14.33
C TYR A 450 4.10 22.93 13.69
N LEU A 451 3.96 21.74 14.30
CA LEU A 451 3.04 20.70 13.84
C LEU A 451 1.59 21.22 13.80
N GLN A 452 1.10 21.80 14.90
CA GLN A 452 -0.28 22.26 15.02
C GLN A 452 -0.58 23.50 14.17
N SER A 453 0.31 24.50 14.16
CA SER A 453 0.08 25.76 13.43
C SER A 453 0.13 25.59 11.91
N THR A 454 0.75 24.54 11.39
CA THR A 454 0.86 24.26 9.95
C THR A 454 0.00 23.08 9.47
N HIS A 455 -1.00 22.67 10.27
CA HIS A 455 -2.04 21.76 9.79
C HIS A 455 -2.91 22.48 8.73
N ALA A 456 -2.83 22.02 7.49
CA ALA A 456 -3.52 22.62 6.36
C ALA A 456 -5.05 22.47 6.44
N THR A 457 -5.79 23.55 6.18
CA THR A 457 -7.26 23.60 6.33
C THR A 457 -8.03 22.67 5.39
N THR A 458 -7.45 22.29 4.25
CA THR A 458 -8.07 21.28 3.36
C THR A 458 -7.99 19.86 3.92
N HIS A 459 -7.02 19.54 4.77
CA HIS A 459 -6.81 18.20 5.35
C HIS A 459 -7.59 18.03 6.66
N HIS A 460 -8.89 18.29 6.61
CA HIS A 460 -9.80 18.30 7.76
C HIS A 460 -10.32 16.91 8.15
N ASN A 461 -9.93 15.86 7.41
CA ASN A 461 -10.32 14.46 7.63
C ASN A 461 -9.60 13.79 8.82
N PHE A 462 -8.55 14.42 9.36
CA PHE A 462 -7.87 14.01 10.60
C PHE A 462 -7.32 15.22 11.36
N THR A 463 -7.11 15.06 12.66
CA THR A 463 -6.19 15.91 13.44
C THR A 463 -4.96 15.11 13.87
N MET A 464 -3.88 15.78 14.26
CA MET A 464 -2.65 15.13 14.73
C MET A 464 -2.38 15.45 16.20
N THR A 465 -2.02 14.44 16.97
CA THR A 465 -1.56 14.58 18.37
C THR A 465 -0.14 14.06 18.47
N VAL A 466 0.77 14.83 19.08
CA VAL A 466 2.12 14.34 19.41
C VAL A 466 2.01 13.30 20.51
N LEU A 467 2.69 12.17 20.34
CA LEU A 467 2.91 11.18 21.40
C LEU A 467 4.32 11.34 21.98
N ASP A 468 5.31 11.45 21.10
CA ASP A 468 6.72 11.66 21.45
C ASP A 468 7.42 12.50 20.39
N ILE A 469 8.48 13.20 20.81
CA ILE A 469 9.46 13.82 19.91
C ILE A 469 10.83 13.29 20.33
N PHE A 470 11.60 12.81 19.37
CA PHE A 470 12.99 12.39 19.54
C PHE A 470 13.87 13.37 18.78
N SER A 471 14.93 13.87 19.40
CA SER A 471 16.06 14.42 18.65
C SER A 471 16.78 13.30 17.91
N VAL A 472 17.42 13.63 16.78
CA VAL A 472 18.07 12.68 15.87
C VAL A 472 19.45 13.23 15.47
N ASP A 473 20.49 12.40 15.54
CA ASP A 473 21.79 12.67 14.90
C ASP A 473 22.33 11.36 14.29
N ARG A 474 22.29 11.25 12.95
CA ARG A 474 22.73 10.05 12.22
C ARG A 474 24.22 10.09 11.94
N GLU A 475 24.89 8.94 12.05
CA GLU A 475 26.35 8.84 11.90
C GLU A 475 26.84 9.41 10.55
N GLY A 476 27.85 10.27 10.63
CA GLY A 476 28.43 10.99 9.50
C GLY A 476 27.58 12.12 8.90
N GLU A 477 26.27 12.19 9.17
CA GLU A 477 25.36 13.14 8.51
C GLU A 477 25.71 14.59 8.84
N ARG A 478 25.95 14.89 10.12
CA ARG A 478 26.41 16.21 10.59
C ARG A 478 27.72 16.68 9.93
N ASN A 479 28.60 15.75 9.55
CA ASN A 479 29.90 16.07 8.94
C ASN A 479 29.78 16.29 7.43
N ASN A 480 28.85 15.58 6.78
CA ASN A 480 28.57 15.70 5.35
C ASN A 480 27.63 16.87 5.02
N PHE A 481 26.88 17.37 6.01
CA PHE A 481 25.88 18.42 5.81
C PHE A 481 26.48 19.77 5.38
N LEU A 482 25.89 20.40 4.37
CA LEU A 482 26.33 21.67 3.77
C LEU A 482 25.97 22.90 4.63
N SER A 483 26.40 22.88 5.90
CA SER A 483 26.15 23.89 6.94
C SER A 483 26.53 25.35 6.59
N GLN A 484 27.41 25.55 5.60
CA GLN A 484 27.85 26.88 5.15
C GLN A 484 26.86 27.54 4.17
N MET A 485 25.87 26.80 3.67
CA MET A 485 24.85 27.32 2.77
C MET A 485 23.80 28.13 3.55
N HIS A 486 23.38 29.26 2.99
CA HIS A 486 22.30 30.08 3.53
C HIS A 486 20.93 29.41 3.36
N ASN A 487 19.88 30.07 3.88
CA ASN A 487 18.49 29.59 3.76
C ASN A 487 18.33 28.15 4.30
N ARG A 488 18.82 27.92 5.53
CA ARG A 488 18.61 26.67 6.26
C ARG A 488 17.23 26.69 6.92
N THR A 489 16.35 25.78 6.50
CA THR A 489 14.95 25.74 6.95
C THR A 489 14.62 24.37 7.54
N LEU A 490 13.87 24.34 8.65
CA LEU A 490 13.40 23.12 9.28
C LEU A 490 12.08 22.69 8.62
N LEU A 491 12.10 21.59 7.86
CA LEU A 491 10.98 21.19 6.99
C LEU A 491 10.51 19.74 7.23
N TRP A 492 9.24 19.50 6.93
CA TRP A 492 8.55 18.24 7.15
C TRP A 492 8.77 17.24 6.00
N HIS A 493 9.20 16.03 6.35
CA HIS A 493 9.15 14.83 5.51
C HIS A 493 8.27 13.77 6.17
N GLY A 494 7.51 13.01 5.38
CA GLY A 494 6.61 11.95 5.85
C GLY A 494 6.70 10.74 4.94
N SER A 495 6.55 9.55 5.51
CA SER A 495 6.80 8.27 4.82
C SER A 495 6.10 7.11 5.55
N ARG A 496 5.82 6.02 4.83
CA ARG A 496 5.15 4.82 5.35
C ARG A 496 5.91 4.20 6.53
N MET A 497 5.20 3.57 7.47
CA MET A 497 5.82 2.98 8.66
C MET A 497 6.96 2.00 8.33
N SER A 498 6.82 1.23 7.24
CA SER A 498 7.81 0.30 6.70
C SER A 498 9.17 0.91 6.34
N ASN A 499 9.23 2.22 6.09
CA ASN A 499 10.38 2.85 5.44
C ASN A 499 11.38 3.43 6.46
N TRP A 500 10.96 3.61 7.73
CA TRP A 500 11.74 4.35 8.72
C TRP A 500 13.04 3.67 9.15
N VAL A 501 13.12 2.33 9.12
CA VAL A 501 14.40 1.62 9.33
C VAL A 501 15.40 1.93 8.21
N GLY A 502 14.94 2.03 6.95
CA GLY A 502 15.78 2.44 5.82
C GLY A 502 16.21 3.91 5.92
N ILE A 503 15.29 4.80 6.25
CA ILE A 503 15.56 6.25 6.41
C ILE A 503 16.51 6.52 7.57
N LEU A 504 16.32 5.91 8.74
CA LEU A 504 17.17 6.12 9.90
C LEU A 504 18.58 5.53 9.73
N SER A 505 18.72 4.41 9.02
CA SER A 505 20.02 3.78 8.78
C SER A 505 20.82 4.37 7.62
N GLN A 506 20.16 4.79 6.54
CA GLN A 506 20.84 5.26 5.30
C GLN A 506 20.63 6.75 4.99
N GLY A 507 19.81 7.44 5.78
CA GLY A 507 19.38 8.81 5.50
C GLY A 507 18.32 8.89 4.41
N LEU A 508 17.88 10.12 4.12
CA LEU A 508 17.01 10.40 2.97
C LEU A 508 17.81 10.27 1.67
N ARG A 509 17.27 9.53 0.70
CA ARG A 509 17.94 9.20 -0.57
C ARG A 509 17.13 9.74 -1.76
N VAL A 510 17.83 10.14 -2.81
CA VAL A 510 17.21 10.50 -4.10
C VAL A 510 16.79 9.21 -4.83
N ALA A 511 15.63 9.24 -5.50
CA ALA A 511 15.12 8.11 -6.28
C ALA A 511 16.12 7.64 -7.36
N PRO A 512 16.29 6.31 -7.59
CA PRO A 512 17.38 5.80 -8.41
C PRO A 512 17.22 6.14 -9.90
N PRO A 513 18.31 6.17 -10.71
CA PRO A 513 18.26 6.59 -12.11
C PRO A 513 17.28 5.81 -12.99
N GLU A 514 17.11 4.52 -12.72
CA GLU A 514 16.16 3.61 -13.39
C GLU A 514 14.67 3.83 -13.07
N ALA A 515 14.34 4.53 -11.98
CA ALA A 515 12.94 4.82 -11.64
C ALA A 515 12.26 5.70 -12.72
N PRO A 516 10.93 5.71 -12.80
CA PRO A 516 10.19 6.75 -13.51
C PRO A 516 10.51 8.15 -12.98
N VAL A 517 10.17 9.21 -13.71
CA VAL A 517 10.12 10.58 -13.16
C VAL A 517 8.69 11.05 -12.87
N THR A 518 7.68 10.51 -13.58
CA THR A 518 6.28 10.59 -13.17
C THR A 518 6.11 10.08 -11.75
N GLY A 519 5.61 10.96 -10.88
CA GLY A 519 5.57 10.78 -9.42
C GLY A 519 6.33 11.87 -8.67
N TYR A 520 7.40 12.39 -9.25
CA TYR A 520 8.21 13.47 -8.69
C TYR A 520 7.98 14.76 -9.49
N MET A 521 7.13 15.66 -8.96
CA MET A 521 6.60 16.84 -9.68
C MET A 521 7.68 17.85 -10.17
N PHE A 522 8.88 17.76 -9.61
CA PHE A 522 10.02 18.66 -9.80
C PHE A 522 11.32 17.87 -10.05
N GLY A 523 11.20 16.71 -10.71
CA GLY A 523 12.32 15.80 -10.95
C GLY A 523 12.76 15.03 -9.70
N LYS A 524 13.73 14.14 -9.86
CA LYS A 524 14.16 13.22 -8.79
C LYS A 524 15.01 13.94 -7.74
N GLY A 525 14.43 14.24 -6.59
CA GLY A 525 15.13 14.81 -5.42
C GLY A 525 14.53 14.30 -4.11
N ILE A 526 14.97 14.88 -3.00
CA ILE A 526 14.37 14.66 -1.66
C ILE A 526 13.33 15.76 -1.43
N TYR A 527 12.08 15.33 -1.18
CA TYR A 527 10.92 16.21 -1.08
C TYR A 527 10.59 16.56 0.39
N PHE A 528 10.30 17.84 0.61
CA PHE A 528 9.87 18.39 1.89
C PHE A 528 8.71 19.38 1.73
N ALA A 529 7.95 19.61 2.80
CA ALA A 529 6.94 20.65 2.89
C ALA A 529 7.13 21.52 4.15
N ASP A 530 6.62 22.74 4.10
CA ASP A 530 6.48 23.66 5.24
C ASP A 530 5.14 23.46 5.99
N MET A 531 4.21 22.72 5.40
CA MET A 531 2.89 22.37 5.95
C MET A 531 2.87 20.94 6.52
N SER A 532 2.72 20.80 7.84
CA SER A 532 2.80 19.50 8.53
C SER A 532 1.87 18.44 7.96
N SER A 533 0.58 18.76 7.79
CA SER A 533 -0.42 17.78 7.34
C SER A 533 -0.29 17.42 5.86
N LYS A 534 0.50 18.15 5.06
CA LYS A 534 0.84 17.76 3.69
C LYS A 534 1.79 16.56 3.70
N SER A 535 2.85 16.63 4.50
CA SER A 535 3.78 15.50 4.67
C SER A 535 3.13 14.35 5.45
N ALA A 536 2.20 14.63 6.36
CA ALA A 536 1.46 13.60 7.11
C ALA A 536 0.63 12.65 6.22
N ASN A 537 0.14 13.11 5.07
CA ASN A 537 -0.57 12.25 4.11
C ASN A 537 0.34 11.10 3.59
N TYR A 538 1.65 11.32 3.49
CA TYR A 538 2.62 10.30 3.07
C TYR A 538 2.93 9.25 4.15
N CYS A 539 2.41 9.40 5.37
CA CYS A 539 2.47 8.36 6.39
C CYS A 539 1.52 7.17 6.10
N PHE A 540 0.46 7.40 5.30
CA PHE A 540 -0.62 6.44 5.02
C PHE A 540 -1.25 5.80 6.28
N ALA A 541 -1.37 6.56 7.38
CA ALA A 541 -2.09 6.13 8.57
C ALA A 541 -3.59 5.99 8.29
N GLY A 542 -4.29 5.13 9.04
CA GLY A 542 -5.74 4.91 8.94
C GLY A 542 -6.40 4.74 10.30
N GLN A 543 -7.70 4.42 10.34
CA GLN A 543 -8.42 4.23 11.61
C GLN A 543 -7.84 3.08 12.47
N ASN A 544 -7.52 1.94 11.84
CA ASN A 544 -6.98 0.75 12.52
C ASN A 544 -5.49 0.87 12.85
N ASN A 545 -4.71 1.56 11.99
CA ASN A 545 -3.30 1.87 12.24
C ASN A 545 -3.12 3.38 12.25
N ASN A 546 -3.42 3.98 13.42
CA ASN A 546 -3.52 5.43 13.59
C ASN A 546 -2.25 6.09 14.14
N VAL A 547 -1.13 5.37 14.23
CA VAL A 547 0.17 5.92 14.61
C VAL A 547 1.05 6.04 13.37
N GLY A 548 1.65 7.21 13.17
CA GLY A 548 2.62 7.46 12.11
C GLY A 548 3.83 8.22 12.64
N LEU A 549 4.87 8.31 11.82
CA LEU A 549 6.06 9.08 12.11
C LEU A 549 6.20 10.23 11.11
N LEU A 550 6.64 11.39 11.60
CA LEU A 550 7.03 12.55 10.79
C LEU A 550 8.46 12.95 11.13
N LEU A 551 9.21 13.38 10.13
CA LEU A 551 10.59 13.82 10.25
C LEU A 551 10.69 15.32 10.00
N LEU A 552 11.34 16.03 10.91
CA LEU A 552 11.88 17.36 10.67
C LEU A 552 13.37 17.25 10.35
N SER A 553 13.74 17.76 9.18
CA SER A 553 15.13 17.90 8.76
C SER A 553 15.50 19.37 8.64
N GLU A 554 16.73 19.69 9.03
CA GLU A 554 17.43 20.91 8.65
C GLU A 554 17.81 20.77 7.17
N VAL A 555 17.20 21.59 6.31
CA VAL A 555 17.41 21.56 4.86
C VAL A 555 18.14 22.82 4.42
N ALA A 556 19.33 22.65 3.86
CA ALA A 556 20.13 23.70 3.24
C ALA A 556 19.60 23.99 1.83
N LEU A 557 18.64 24.91 1.73
CA LEU A 557 17.99 25.26 0.47
C LEU A 557 18.86 26.15 -0.42
N GLY A 558 19.68 27.02 0.17
CA GLY A 558 20.39 28.07 -0.55
C GLY A 558 19.44 28.92 -1.39
N ASP A 559 19.90 29.32 -2.58
CA ASP A 559 19.05 30.00 -3.56
C ASP A 559 18.14 29.01 -4.29
N CYS A 560 16.83 29.10 -4.03
CA CYS A 560 15.81 28.27 -4.69
C CYS A 560 15.56 28.69 -6.14
N ASN A 561 15.35 27.72 -7.02
CA ASN A 561 14.64 27.86 -8.29
C ASN A 561 13.14 27.83 -8.00
N GLU A 562 12.42 28.94 -8.17
CA GLU A 562 10.99 29.01 -7.84
C GLU A 562 10.11 28.72 -9.06
N LEU A 563 9.22 27.74 -8.95
CA LEU A 563 8.38 27.24 -10.05
C LEU A 563 6.89 27.26 -9.70
N LEU A 564 6.04 27.52 -10.70
CA LEU A 564 4.58 27.60 -10.57
C LEU A 564 3.88 26.30 -10.98
N ASP A 565 4.28 25.79 -12.15
CA ASP A 565 3.80 24.54 -12.75
C ASP A 565 4.81 23.40 -12.51
N ALA A 566 4.37 22.16 -12.71
CA ALA A 566 5.23 20.98 -12.60
C ALA A 566 6.31 20.94 -13.69
N ASP A 567 7.54 20.57 -13.31
CA ASP A 567 8.67 20.41 -14.22
C ASP A 567 9.50 19.18 -13.81
N TYR A 568 9.28 18.07 -14.51
CA TYR A 568 9.98 16.81 -14.28
C TYR A 568 11.51 16.89 -14.51
N GLU A 569 12.01 17.95 -15.13
CA GLU A 569 13.44 18.18 -15.40
C GLU A 569 14.05 19.26 -14.46
N ALA A 570 13.32 19.73 -13.44
CA ALA A 570 13.78 20.79 -12.53
C ALA A 570 15.02 20.43 -11.68
N ASN A 571 15.46 19.16 -11.69
CA ASN A 571 16.78 18.75 -11.20
C ASN A 571 17.95 19.36 -12.01
N ASN A 572 17.71 19.81 -13.23
CA ASN A 572 18.67 20.52 -14.07
C ASN A 572 18.72 22.01 -13.65
N LEU A 573 19.16 22.25 -12.41
CA LEU A 573 19.11 23.56 -11.76
C LEU A 573 19.81 24.68 -12.57
N PRO A 574 19.20 25.88 -12.69
CA PRO A 574 19.87 27.05 -13.26
C PRO A 574 21.15 27.42 -12.51
N ALA A 575 22.09 28.07 -13.20
CA ALA A 575 23.36 28.49 -12.61
C ALA A 575 23.16 29.35 -11.35
N GLY A 576 23.81 28.97 -10.24
CA GLY A 576 23.66 29.62 -8.94
C GLY A 576 22.42 29.23 -8.14
N LYS A 577 21.62 28.25 -8.60
CA LYS A 577 20.52 27.66 -7.83
C LYS A 577 20.96 26.34 -7.18
N HIS A 578 20.38 26.05 -6.01
CA HIS A 578 20.81 24.95 -5.14
C HIS A 578 19.65 24.00 -4.79
N SER A 579 18.41 24.44 -4.91
CA SER A 579 17.19 23.68 -4.65
C SER A 579 16.07 24.15 -5.56
N THR A 580 14.98 23.40 -5.66
CA THR A 580 13.73 23.84 -6.31
C THR A 580 12.66 24.06 -5.27
N LYS A 581 11.83 25.09 -5.47
CA LYS A 581 10.69 25.44 -4.63
C LYS A 581 9.43 25.54 -5.49
N GLY A 582 8.52 24.58 -5.33
CA GLY A 582 7.18 24.66 -5.90
C GLY A 582 6.35 25.68 -5.12
N LEU A 583 5.84 26.70 -5.82
CA LEU A 583 5.11 27.82 -5.21
C LEU A 583 3.62 27.49 -5.01
N GLY A 584 3.23 27.27 -3.76
CA GLY A 584 1.84 27.07 -3.36
C GLY A 584 1.05 28.37 -3.26
N LYS A 585 -0.26 28.30 -3.52
CA LYS A 585 -1.26 29.34 -3.19
C LYS A 585 -1.29 29.65 -1.68
N THR A 586 -1.02 28.66 -0.86
CA THR A 586 -1.10 28.73 0.60
C THR A 586 0.22 28.25 1.23
N GLY A 587 0.70 28.94 2.26
CA GLY A 587 1.88 28.53 3.03
C GLY A 587 1.94 29.25 4.39
N PRO A 588 2.86 28.90 5.30
CA PRO A 588 2.99 29.54 6.60
C PRO A 588 3.29 31.04 6.48
N ASN A 589 2.82 31.85 7.45
CA ASN A 589 3.05 33.29 7.45
C ASN A 589 4.53 33.62 7.74
N PRO A 590 5.30 34.21 6.79
CA PRO A 590 6.73 34.44 6.99
C PRO A 590 7.06 35.32 8.21
N LYS A 591 6.12 36.19 8.63
CA LYS A 591 6.26 37.06 9.82
C LYS A 591 6.24 36.31 11.15
N ASN A 592 5.79 35.06 11.15
CA ASN A 592 5.68 34.23 12.35
C ASN A 592 6.88 33.27 12.51
N SER A 593 7.77 33.21 11.51
CA SER A 593 8.95 32.33 11.52
C SER A 593 9.81 32.58 12.76
N VAL A 594 10.27 31.49 13.39
CA VAL A 594 11.19 31.55 14.53
C VAL A 594 12.53 30.93 14.15
N ASP A 595 13.57 31.27 14.90
CA ASP A 595 14.87 30.60 14.81
C ASP A 595 14.96 29.46 15.83
N LEU A 596 15.61 28.37 15.45
CA LEU A 596 15.98 27.27 16.33
C LEU A 596 17.40 26.79 15.92
N ASP A 597 18.40 26.99 16.78
CA ASP A 597 19.83 26.72 16.50
C ASP A 597 20.38 27.36 15.20
N GLY A 598 19.90 28.55 14.82
CA GLY A 598 20.27 29.21 13.55
C GLY A 598 19.58 28.62 12.32
N VAL A 599 18.49 27.88 12.50
CA VAL A 599 17.65 27.28 11.45
C VAL A 599 16.26 27.92 11.49
N THR A 600 15.75 28.34 10.34
CA THR A 600 14.42 28.95 10.25
C THR A 600 13.31 27.91 10.37
N VAL A 601 12.36 28.11 11.28
CA VAL A 601 11.15 27.30 11.44
C VAL A 601 9.93 28.11 10.97
N PRO A 602 9.33 27.82 9.80
CA PRO A 602 8.27 28.63 9.20
C PRO A 602 6.91 28.35 9.86
N MET A 603 6.65 28.98 11.00
CA MET A 603 5.42 28.83 11.78
C MET A 603 4.16 29.31 11.05
N GLY A 604 3.04 28.65 11.33
CA GLY A 604 1.72 29.10 10.87
C GLY A 604 1.12 30.24 11.71
N PRO A 605 -0.18 30.53 11.53
CA PRO A 605 -1.12 29.85 10.63
C PRO A 605 -0.77 30.08 9.16
N ALA A 606 -1.35 29.24 8.31
CA ALA A 606 -1.22 29.36 6.87
C ALA A 606 -1.97 30.60 6.32
N VAL A 607 -1.37 31.25 5.31
CA VAL A 607 -1.87 32.45 4.65
C VAL A 607 -1.79 32.29 3.12
N GLN A 608 -2.55 33.10 2.39
CA GLN A 608 -2.45 33.16 0.93
C GLN A 608 -1.14 33.86 0.52
N THR A 609 -0.34 33.18 -0.30
CA THR A 609 0.97 33.68 -0.78
C THR A 609 0.83 34.76 -1.86
N GLY A 610 -0.34 34.86 -2.49
CA GLY A 610 -0.60 35.71 -3.66
C GLY A 610 -0.28 35.06 -5.00
N VAL A 611 0.26 33.83 -4.99
CA VAL A 611 0.52 33.00 -6.18
C VAL A 611 -0.81 32.55 -6.83
N GLY A 612 -0.80 32.31 -8.14
CA GLY A 612 -1.96 31.73 -8.86
C GLY A 612 -3.13 32.70 -9.10
N LYS A 613 -2.89 34.02 -9.08
CA LYS A 613 -3.89 35.06 -9.45
C LYS A 613 -4.15 35.16 -10.96
N ASN A 614 -3.21 34.69 -11.78
CA ASN A 614 -3.37 34.56 -13.22
C ASN A 614 -3.73 33.10 -13.56
N SER A 615 -4.48 32.88 -14.64
CA SER A 615 -5.14 31.61 -14.95
C SER A 615 -4.18 30.52 -15.48
N GLY A 616 -3.45 29.88 -14.57
CA GLY A 616 -2.64 28.67 -14.80
C GLY A 616 -2.90 27.60 -13.74
N TYR A 617 -2.26 26.43 -13.89
CA TYR A 617 -2.22 25.46 -12.80
C TYR A 617 -1.38 26.03 -11.65
N SER A 618 -1.55 25.51 -10.44
CA SER A 618 -0.82 25.99 -9.27
C SER A 618 -1.01 25.06 -8.09
N LEU A 619 0.11 24.76 -7.41
CA LEU A 619 0.10 24.04 -6.15
C LEU A 619 -0.83 24.71 -5.12
N LEU A 620 -1.52 23.91 -4.32
CA LEU A 620 -2.25 24.42 -3.15
C LEU A 620 -1.29 24.86 -2.04
N TYR A 621 -0.18 24.13 -1.87
CA TYR A 621 0.81 24.28 -0.80
C TYR A 621 2.23 24.10 -1.33
N ASN A 622 3.20 24.79 -0.74
CA ASN A 622 4.60 24.76 -1.17
C ASN A 622 5.21 23.35 -1.20
N GLU A 623 6.29 23.20 -1.97
CA GLU A 623 7.20 22.05 -1.95
C GLU A 623 8.64 22.56 -2.01
N PHE A 624 9.55 21.86 -1.33
CA PHE A 624 10.97 22.14 -1.33
C PHE A 624 11.71 20.87 -1.70
N ILE A 625 12.55 20.94 -2.72
CA ILE A 625 13.21 19.79 -3.33
C ILE A 625 14.70 20.07 -3.40
N VAL A 626 15.49 19.18 -2.79
CA VAL A 626 16.96 19.21 -2.87
C VAL A 626 17.46 17.96 -3.61
N TYR A 627 18.47 18.15 -4.46
CA TYR A 627 18.95 17.11 -5.38
C TYR A 627 20.25 16.45 -4.91
N ASN A 628 20.84 16.95 -3.81
CA ASN A 628 21.99 16.36 -3.13
C ASN A 628 21.62 16.03 -1.67
N PRO A 629 21.74 14.75 -1.22
CA PRO A 629 21.49 14.38 0.18
C PRO A 629 22.30 15.17 1.22
N ALA A 630 23.49 15.69 0.86
CA ALA A 630 24.29 16.55 1.73
C ALA A 630 23.61 17.90 2.07
N GLN A 631 22.54 18.28 1.38
CA GLN A 631 21.70 19.41 1.75
C GLN A 631 20.69 19.09 2.85
N THR A 632 20.67 17.86 3.38
CA THR A 632 19.72 17.42 4.41
C THR A 632 20.44 16.92 5.64
N ARG A 633 19.92 17.27 6.82
CA ARG A 633 20.29 16.67 8.10
C ARG A 633 19.03 16.45 8.94
N MET A 634 18.80 15.21 9.36
CA MET A 634 17.69 14.87 10.26
C MET A 634 17.93 15.55 11.63
N ARG A 635 16.86 16.10 12.24
CA ARG A 635 16.96 16.78 13.54
C ARG A 635 15.95 16.27 14.55
N TYR A 636 14.69 16.08 14.15
CA TYR A 636 13.65 15.57 15.04
C TYR A 636 12.75 14.55 14.36
N LEU A 637 12.50 13.42 15.02
CA LEU A 637 11.50 12.42 14.62
C LEU A 637 10.32 12.52 15.59
N LEU A 638 9.13 12.79 15.06
CA LEU A 638 7.90 12.89 15.84
C LEU A 638 7.11 11.59 15.70
N ARG A 639 6.73 10.98 16.81
CA ARG A 639 5.71 9.92 16.85
C ARG A 639 4.36 10.58 17.06
N ILE A 640 3.47 10.48 16.08
CA ILE A 640 2.17 11.15 16.07
C ILE A 640 1.01 10.16 15.97
N LYS A 641 -0.10 10.53 16.60
CA LYS A 641 -1.40 9.87 16.45
C LYS A 641 -2.30 10.68 15.52
N PHE A 642 -2.88 10.01 14.54
CA PHE A 642 -3.89 10.53 13.63
C PHE A 642 -5.28 10.28 14.21
N ASN A 643 -5.99 11.34 14.59
CA ASN A 643 -7.37 11.23 15.07
C ASN A 643 -8.32 11.44 13.89
N TYR A 644 -8.69 10.34 13.24
CA TYR A 644 -9.79 10.33 12.27
C TYR A 644 -11.12 10.44 13.00
N SER A 645 -11.97 11.38 12.59
CA SER A 645 -13.39 11.33 12.95
C SER A 645 -14.04 10.10 12.32
N SER A 646 -14.97 9.44 13.02
CA SER A 646 -15.84 8.45 12.37
C SER A 646 -16.79 9.21 11.44
N LEU A 647 -16.44 9.21 10.15
CA LEU A 647 -17.42 9.40 9.09
C LEU A 647 -18.22 8.09 9.06
N TRP A 648 -19.51 8.20 9.38
CA TRP A 648 -20.47 7.11 9.71
C TRP A 648 -20.06 6.13 10.82
#